data_AF-A0A937W6E0-F1
#
_entry.id   AF-A0A937W6E0-F1
#
_cell.length_a   1.000
_cell.length_b   1.000
_cell.length_c   1.000
_cell.angle_alpha   90.00
_cell.angle_beta   90.00
_cell.angle_gamma   90.00
#
_symmetry.space_group_name_H-M   'P 1'
#
loop_
_entity.id
_entity.type
_entity.pdbx_description
1 polymer ?
#
loop_
_entity_poly.entity_id
_entity_poly.type
_entity_poly.pdbx_seq_one_letter_code
_entity_poly.pdbx_strand_id
1 'polypeptide(L)'
;MMLALLLCLCLASGMPSAQTSPPAVTPTQEAGGPIRLDTVAARRETLQKRLDTLEQLLLSPEEAEVVRSTLDQQVKMLTALETALQKRQNYLAQLESLPRQVNVLNAERLKLASQEPRRFPEATEKLRLDYETQLQSTRTELEGLRNDLTAGELRLSSIAREIEQHTANRAQLEKDLLAARSDVARAPEQKSVLGARVELLDLRQQLQQGEIEMLEAEREWLSKRGPLRDAQLGLAQTRYAVLQQELELLKAALGKAISQESTSLSGAEENLERQLQKSTDPAESMLLHIRLETVRLRRRITEYRQQTNRLSDQTRAQEQRNTNEKQEAAYLVGLVEKYGSGERIAQRLQAAFTRLRQAQAELQLEATTRAMEVDLQALTGQELELEEQLYAFDRQTEARLRHVLSAMAMMAIGQREAEIARLHKALDEQKATLRECKQTLTALVQEQTKWLTLRRDYRRILEEADQFVLTKLFWLRDGQTIGLRTLRDAVGGIQVTGQRLQAQWHSMVQALPRQQSEAIRFWAVLVVGLLGVPWLLRRLGQRWRHHIATLLTAERAQEAIGTRSRVALLVGLYAARWPVYVSLLAWAWPRVMLPVQNPSVRELPLAAGLQFAALVLWCWSFGRASLRSGGWMSRYWGIRPAVGSALQRTLAAACLATLVFLVPRALLLHAPGGPEAVAGSLALARLCFTAYQAALIGLVAVMSRRGSALMTVILARSREADGRTWRFWP
;
A
#
# COMPACT_ATOMS: atom_id res chain seq x y z
N MET A 1 -28.07 -21.77 46.91
CA MET A 1 -29.18 -22.04 45.99
C MET A 1 -28.60 -22.21 44.59
N MET A 2 -28.92 -23.33 43.93
CA MET A 2 -28.34 -23.85 42.68
C MET A 2 -26.88 -24.33 42.75
N LEU A 3 -26.69 -25.39 43.54
CA LEU A 3 -25.54 -26.29 43.53
C LEU A 3 -26.08 -27.69 43.88
N ALA A 4 -26.82 -28.30 42.94
CA ALA A 4 -27.38 -29.65 43.05
C ALA A 4 -27.96 -30.08 41.71
N LEU A 5 -27.19 -30.79 40.86
CA LEU A 5 -27.64 -31.75 39.83
C LEU A 5 -26.47 -32.13 38.90
N LEU A 6 -25.40 -32.67 39.48
CA LEU A 6 -24.35 -33.39 38.76
C LEU A 6 -23.85 -34.48 39.71
N LEU A 7 -23.83 -35.72 39.22
CA LEU A 7 -23.70 -37.01 39.93
C LEU A 7 -24.97 -37.61 40.54
N CYS A 8 -25.66 -38.44 39.75
CA CYS A 8 -26.03 -39.79 40.18
C CYS A 8 -26.53 -40.63 38.99
N LEU A 9 -26.13 -41.90 38.98
CA LEU A 9 -26.72 -43.07 38.29
C LEU A 9 -26.10 -43.50 36.95
N CYS A 10 -25.01 -44.24 37.10
CA CYS A 10 -24.75 -45.47 36.34
C CYS A 10 -25.41 -46.68 37.04
N LEU A 11 -25.86 -47.64 36.21
CA LEU A 11 -25.99 -49.10 36.41
C LEU A 11 -27.17 -49.70 37.21
N ALA A 12 -27.98 -50.51 36.51
CA ALA A 12 -28.47 -51.87 36.88
C ALA A 12 -29.49 -52.33 35.79
N SER A 13 -29.13 -53.19 34.83
CA SER A 13 -29.24 -54.67 34.82
C SER A 13 -30.67 -55.25 34.91
N GLY A 14 -31.10 -55.95 33.85
CA GLY A 14 -32.27 -56.84 33.85
C GLY A 14 -32.51 -57.54 32.50
N MET A 15 -32.05 -58.79 32.37
CA MET A 15 -32.49 -59.84 31.43
C MET A 15 -33.18 -60.95 32.26
N PRO A 16 -33.86 -61.99 31.70
CA PRO A 16 -34.48 -62.26 30.39
C PRO A 16 -36.03 -62.52 30.58
N SER A 17 -36.92 -62.91 29.64
CA SER A 17 -36.95 -64.03 28.68
C SER A 17 -38.26 -64.06 27.87
N ALA A 18 -38.24 -64.80 26.74
CA ALA A 18 -39.32 -65.58 26.10
C ALA A 18 -40.14 -64.97 24.91
N GLN A 19 -39.65 -65.32 23.72
CA GLN A 19 -40.30 -65.75 22.46
C GLN A 19 -41.82 -65.58 22.23
N THR A 20 -42.15 -64.99 21.07
CA THR A 20 -42.96 -65.60 20.01
C THR A 20 -42.82 -64.81 18.69
N SER A 21 -42.86 -65.50 17.56
CA SER A 21 -42.64 -65.02 16.17
C SER A 21 -43.64 -65.74 15.24
N PRO A 22 -43.91 -65.37 13.95
CA PRO A 22 -43.72 -64.14 13.14
C PRO A 22 -45.06 -63.79 12.36
N PRO A 23 -45.19 -63.14 11.16
CA PRO A 23 -44.35 -63.18 9.93
C PRO A 23 -43.92 -61.84 9.29
N ALA A 24 -42.77 -61.94 8.62
CA ALA A 24 -42.22 -61.19 7.47
C ALA A 24 -42.92 -59.92 6.93
N VAL A 25 -42.22 -58.78 7.04
CA VAL A 25 -42.16 -57.74 5.98
C VAL A 25 -40.71 -57.19 5.93
N THR A 26 -40.24 -56.97 4.71
CA THR A 26 -38.93 -56.50 4.19
C THR A 26 -38.10 -55.50 5.02
N PRO A 27 -36.75 -55.51 4.87
CA PRO A 27 -35.84 -54.77 5.74
C PRO A 27 -35.93 -53.26 5.53
N THR A 28 -36.23 -52.55 6.60
CA THR A 28 -35.95 -51.13 6.76
C THR A 28 -34.47 -51.01 7.12
N GLN A 29 -33.65 -50.44 6.23
CA GLN A 29 -32.27 -50.08 6.59
C GLN A 29 -32.31 -49.02 7.70
N GLU A 30 -32.02 -49.43 8.93
CA GLU A 30 -31.68 -48.54 10.03
C GLU A 30 -30.40 -47.78 9.66
N ALA A 31 -30.56 -46.50 9.35
CA ALA A 31 -29.51 -45.55 9.03
C ALA A 31 -28.74 -45.16 10.31
N GLY A 32 -27.71 -45.93 10.65
CA GLY A 32 -26.78 -45.60 11.75
C GLY A 32 -25.32 -46.00 11.51
N GLY A 33 -25.01 -46.72 10.42
CA GLY A 33 -23.64 -47.10 10.08
C GLY A 33 -22.92 -46.05 9.22
N PRO A 34 -21.57 -45.95 9.28
CA PRO A 34 -20.81 -45.07 8.40
C PRO A 34 -21.01 -45.46 6.94
N ILE A 35 -21.34 -44.48 6.10
CA ILE A 35 -21.54 -44.66 4.66
C ILE A 35 -20.21 -45.11 4.03
N ARG A 36 -20.18 -46.30 3.41
CA ARG A 36 -18.96 -46.86 2.80
C ARG A 36 -18.84 -46.45 1.35
N LEU A 37 -17.62 -46.05 0.92
CA LEU A 37 -17.34 -45.63 -0.45
C LEU A 37 -17.79 -46.69 -1.49
N ASP A 38 -17.47 -47.96 -1.25
CA ASP A 38 -17.81 -49.07 -2.16
C ASP A 38 -19.32 -49.23 -2.36
N THR A 39 -20.11 -48.95 -1.32
CA THR A 39 -21.57 -49.03 -1.38
C THR A 39 -22.19 -47.88 -2.18
N VAL A 40 -21.57 -46.70 -2.14
CA VAL A 40 -21.99 -45.52 -2.93
C VAL A 40 -21.67 -45.70 -4.41
N ALA A 41 -20.47 -46.20 -4.72
CA ALA A 41 -20.05 -46.49 -6.09
C ALA A 41 -20.94 -47.57 -6.75
N ALA A 42 -21.21 -48.67 -6.03
CA ALA A 42 -22.12 -49.70 -6.51
C ALA A 42 -23.55 -49.15 -6.72
N ARG A 43 -24.06 -48.33 -5.80
CA ARG A 43 -25.38 -47.70 -5.94
C ARG A 43 -25.44 -46.77 -7.15
N ARG A 44 -24.38 -45.97 -7.40
CA ARG A 44 -24.27 -45.12 -8.59
C ARG A 44 -24.33 -45.94 -9.87
N GLU A 45 -23.55 -47.02 -9.97
CA GLU A 45 -23.57 -47.90 -11.14
C GLU A 45 -24.93 -48.55 -11.39
N THR A 46 -25.63 -48.96 -10.32
CA THR A 46 -26.98 -49.52 -10.46
C THR A 46 -28.00 -48.50 -10.96
N LEU A 47 -27.92 -47.23 -10.50
CA LEU A 47 -28.79 -46.17 -10.96
C LEU A 47 -28.44 -45.70 -12.38
N GLN A 48 -27.16 -45.68 -12.75
CA GLN A 48 -26.72 -45.39 -14.11
C GLN A 48 -27.27 -46.44 -15.09
N LYS A 49 -27.13 -47.73 -14.76
CA LYS A 49 -27.71 -48.82 -15.57
C LYS A 49 -29.23 -48.72 -15.69
N ARG A 50 -29.93 -48.28 -14.64
CA ARG A 50 -31.38 -48.04 -14.69
C ARG A 50 -31.75 -46.85 -15.56
N LEU A 51 -30.94 -45.79 -15.55
CA LEU A 51 -31.11 -44.62 -16.41
C LEU A 51 -30.92 -45.02 -17.89
N ASP A 52 -29.94 -45.87 -18.17
CA ASP A 52 -29.65 -46.35 -19.53
C ASP A 52 -30.73 -47.34 -20.04
N THR A 53 -31.35 -48.14 -19.16
CA THR A 53 -32.43 -49.07 -19.53
C THR A 53 -33.83 -48.44 -19.55
N LEU A 54 -34.00 -47.23 -18.99
CA LEU A 54 -35.28 -46.52 -19.01
C LEU A 54 -35.73 -46.12 -20.41
N GLU A 55 -34.82 -45.99 -21.38
CA GLU A 55 -35.17 -45.76 -22.78
C GLU A 55 -35.89 -46.98 -23.42
N GLN A 56 -35.85 -48.15 -22.78
CA GLN A 56 -36.46 -49.40 -23.27
C GLN A 56 -37.80 -49.74 -22.59
N LEU A 57 -38.17 -49.05 -21.51
CA LEU A 57 -39.39 -49.33 -20.74
C LEU A 57 -40.52 -48.38 -21.17
N LEU A 58 -41.64 -48.95 -21.64
CA LEU A 58 -42.84 -48.27 -22.13
C LEU A 58 -43.60 -47.52 -21.01
N LEU A 59 -43.05 -46.39 -20.56
CA LEU A 59 -43.72 -45.41 -19.69
C LEU A 59 -44.37 -44.30 -20.55
N SER A 60 -45.38 -43.62 -20.02
CA SER A 60 -45.93 -42.43 -20.69
C SER A 60 -44.83 -41.36 -20.81
N PRO A 61 -44.77 -40.56 -21.90
CA PRO A 61 -43.64 -39.67 -22.18
C PRO A 61 -43.41 -38.63 -21.06
N GLU A 62 -44.47 -38.15 -20.43
CA GLU A 62 -44.40 -37.17 -19.34
C GLU A 62 -43.84 -37.79 -18.04
N GLU A 63 -44.24 -39.02 -17.69
CA GLU A 63 -43.73 -39.71 -16.50
C GLU A 63 -42.27 -40.16 -16.68
N ALA A 64 -41.90 -40.56 -17.91
CA ALA A 64 -40.53 -40.94 -18.26
C ALA A 64 -39.55 -39.78 -18.11
N GLU A 65 -39.93 -38.56 -18.52
CA GLU A 65 -39.10 -37.36 -18.37
C GLU A 65 -38.89 -36.98 -16.89
N VAL A 66 -39.95 -37.04 -16.08
CA VAL A 66 -39.87 -36.78 -14.64
C VAL A 66 -38.96 -37.80 -13.96
N VAL A 67 -39.13 -39.10 -14.23
CA VAL A 67 -38.29 -40.16 -13.66
C VAL A 67 -36.83 -40.02 -14.12
N ARG A 68 -36.57 -39.75 -15.40
CA ARG A 68 -35.22 -39.51 -15.93
C ARG A 68 -34.54 -38.33 -15.24
N SER A 69 -35.24 -37.22 -15.06
CA SER A 69 -34.70 -36.03 -14.38
C SER A 69 -34.36 -36.32 -12.91
N THR A 70 -35.20 -37.10 -12.21
CA THR A 70 -34.95 -37.46 -10.81
C THR A 70 -33.75 -38.41 -10.68
N LEU A 71 -33.63 -39.42 -11.54
CA LEU A 71 -32.49 -40.35 -11.53
C LEU A 71 -31.18 -39.66 -11.90
N ASP A 72 -31.19 -38.76 -12.87
CA ASP A 72 -30.01 -37.94 -13.21
C ASP A 72 -29.57 -37.09 -12.00
N GLN A 73 -30.51 -36.50 -11.27
CA GLN A 73 -30.20 -35.80 -10.02
C GLN A 73 -29.67 -36.76 -8.93
N GLN A 74 -30.21 -37.98 -8.80
CA GLN A 74 -29.69 -38.97 -7.84
C GLN A 74 -28.25 -39.39 -8.18
N VAL A 75 -27.92 -39.60 -9.45
CA VAL A 75 -26.54 -39.90 -9.90
C VAL A 75 -25.59 -38.73 -9.61
N LYS A 76 -26.01 -37.49 -9.87
CA LYS A 76 -25.23 -36.27 -9.52
C LYS A 76 -24.97 -36.15 -8.01
N MET A 77 -25.94 -36.52 -7.17
CA MET A 77 -25.76 -36.50 -5.72
C MET A 77 -24.82 -37.62 -5.25
N LEU A 78 -24.93 -38.83 -5.81
CA LEU A 78 -24.04 -39.95 -5.47
C LEU A 78 -22.59 -39.70 -5.91
N THR A 79 -22.38 -39.09 -7.08
CA THR A 79 -21.03 -38.69 -7.51
C THR A 79 -20.43 -37.63 -6.60
N ALA A 80 -21.20 -36.61 -6.21
CA ALA A 80 -20.75 -35.63 -5.22
C ALA A 80 -20.40 -36.30 -3.88
N LEU A 81 -21.22 -37.22 -3.39
CA LEU A 81 -20.99 -37.95 -2.15
C LEU A 81 -19.72 -38.80 -2.21
N GLU A 82 -19.50 -39.52 -3.31
CA GLU A 82 -18.29 -40.30 -3.55
C GLU A 82 -17.04 -39.41 -3.51
N THR A 83 -17.07 -38.25 -4.17
CA THR A 83 -15.93 -37.30 -4.13
C THR A 83 -15.67 -36.76 -2.73
N ALA A 84 -16.71 -36.50 -1.93
CA ALA A 84 -16.57 -36.05 -0.54
C ALA A 84 -15.92 -37.14 0.34
N LEU A 85 -16.37 -38.39 0.21
CA LEU A 85 -15.81 -39.53 0.93
C LEU A 85 -14.37 -39.83 0.53
N GLN A 86 -14.02 -39.72 -0.75
CA GLN A 86 -12.64 -39.89 -1.22
C GLN A 86 -11.71 -38.80 -0.67
N LYS A 87 -12.16 -37.53 -0.67
CA LYS A 87 -11.41 -36.43 -0.04
C LYS A 87 -11.20 -36.67 1.46
N ARG A 88 -12.24 -37.12 2.17
CA ARG A 88 -12.14 -37.50 3.59
C ARG A 88 -11.06 -38.56 3.81
N GLN A 89 -11.06 -39.65 3.03
CA GLN A 89 -10.04 -40.69 3.13
C GLN A 89 -8.63 -40.16 2.89
N ASN A 90 -8.46 -39.28 1.90
CA ASN A 90 -7.17 -38.65 1.62
C ASN A 90 -6.67 -37.81 2.81
N TYR A 91 -7.53 -37.03 3.47
CA TYR A 91 -7.15 -36.27 4.66
C TYR A 91 -6.75 -37.17 5.83
N LEU A 92 -7.47 -38.27 6.06
CA LEU A 92 -7.14 -39.24 7.11
C LEU A 92 -5.79 -39.92 6.83
N ALA A 93 -5.55 -40.38 5.60
CA ALA A 93 -4.28 -40.97 5.20
C ALA A 93 -3.11 -39.98 5.35
N GLN A 94 -3.32 -38.71 5.00
CA GLN A 94 -2.32 -37.66 5.22
C GLN A 94 -2.04 -37.47 6.70
N LEU A 95 -3.07 -37.43 7.55
CA LEU A 95 -2.97 -37.26 8.99
C LEU A 95 -2.13 -38.37 9.64
N GLU A 96 -2.34 -39.63 9.23
CA GLU A 96 -1.54 -40.78 9.69
C GLU A 96 -0.06 -40.68 9.28
N SER A 97 0.22 -40.08 8.12
CA SER A 97 1.59 -39.93 7.62
C SER A 97 2.38 -38.76 8.24
N LEU A 98 1.70 -37.79 8.87
CA LEU A 98 2.30 -36.55 9.39
C LEU A 98 3.50 -36.80 10.32
N PRO A 99 3.45 -37.68 11.34
CA PRO A 99 4.56 -37.85 12.28
C PRO A 99 5.82 -38.37 11.60
N ARG A 100 5.67 -39.27 10.61
CA ARG A 100 6.81 -39.80 9.84
C ARG A 100 7.48 -38.69 9.02
N GLN A 101 6.69 -37.86 8.36
CA GLN A 101 7.21 -36.74 7.56
C GLN A 101 7.95 -35.71 8.44
N VAL A 102 7.39 -35.36 9.61
CA VAL A 102 8.04 -34.45 10.57
C VAL A 102 9.41 -34.99 11.00
N ASN A 103 9.51 -36.28 11.31
CA ASN A 103 10.77 -36.90 11.73
C ASN A 103 11.82 -36.90 10.62
N VAL A 104 11.42 -37.18 9.37
CA VAL A 104 12.33 -37.13 8.21
C VAL A 104 12.88 -35.71 8.01
N LEU A 105 12.02 -34.69 8.03
CA LEU A 105 12.43 -33.29 7.86
C LEU A 105 13.33 -32.81 9.00
N ASN A 106 13.04 -33.19 10.24
CA ASN A 106 13.89 -32.85 11.39
C ASN A 106 15.26 -33.55 11.31
N ALA A 107 15.32 -34.81 10.85
CA ALA A 107 16.58 -35.50 10.64
C ALA A 107 17.42 -34.84 9.53
N GLU A 108 16.80 -34.42 8.43
CA GLU A 108 17.47 -33.65 7.38
C GLU A 108 17.98 -32.30 7.89
N ARG A 109 17.17 -31.59 8.68
CA ARG A 109 17.55 -30.32 9.28
C ARG A 109 18.78 -30.47 10.18
N LEU A 110 18.81 -31.49 11.02
CA LEU A 110 19.94 -31.77 11.90
C LEU A 110 21.21 -32.11 11.09
N LYS A 111 21.09 -32.93 10.04
CA LYS A 111 22.21 -33.23 9.14
C LYS A 111 22.80 -31.96 8.52
N LEU A 112 21.95 -31.08 7.99
CA LEU A 112 22.39 -29.80 7.41
C LEU A 112 23.00 -28.86 8.45
N ALA A 113 22.42 -28.77 9.65
CA ALA A 113 22.94 -27.93 10.71
C ALA A 113 24.32 -28.40 11.23
N SER A 114 24.58 -29.72 11.17
CA SER A 114 25.86 -30.31 11.58
C SER A 114 26.94 -30.28 10.49
N GLN A 115 26.63 -29.81 9.28
CA GLN A 115 27.56 -29.79 8.17
C GLN A 115 28.60 -28.68 8.37
N GLU A 116 29.90 -29.02 8.28
CA GLU A 116 30.96 -28.03 8.36
C GLU A 116 30.91 -27.06 7.16
N PRO A 117 31.26 -25.77 7.36
CA PRO A 117 31.26 -24.79 6.29
C PRO A 117 32.21 -25.21 5.16
N ARG A 118 31.71 -25.21 3.91
CA ARG A 118 32.55 -25.52 2.75
C ARG A 118 33.71 -24.52 2.62
N ARG A 119 34.89 -25.04 2.32
CA ARG A 119 36.06 -24.23 1.95
C ARG A 119 36.06 -24.03 0.43
N PHE A 120 36.30 -22.80 -0.01
CA PHE A 120 36.37 -22.42 -1.42
C PHE A 120 37.83 -22.15 -1.81
N PRO A 121 38.57 -23.15 -2.33
CA PRO A 121 39.96 -22.95 -2.75
C PRO A 121 40.06 -22.07 -4.00
N GLU A 122 39.11 -22.18 -4.94
CA GLU A 122 38.99 -21.33 -6.12
C GLU A 122 37.64 -20.62 -6.08
N ALA A 123 37.65 -19.37 -5.61
CA ALA A 123 36.46 -18.54 -5.58
C ALA A 123 36.27 -17.89 -6.96
N THR A 124 35.14 -18.17 -7.62
CA THR A 124 34.82 -17.59 -8.93
C THR A 124 33.49 -16.82 -8.88
N GLU A 125 33.35 -15.80 -9.74
CA GLU A 125 32.10 -15.02 -9.85
C GLU A 125 30.91 -15.90 -10.27
N LYS A 126 31.13 -16.90 -11.12
CA LYS A 126 30.08 -17.86 -11.52
C LYS A 126 29.54 -18.62 -10.32
N LEU A 127 30.44 -19.15 -9.47
CA LEU A 127 30.04 -19.87 -8.27
C LEU A 127 29.29 -18.94 -7.30
N ARG A 128 29.69 -17.66 -7.20
CA ARG A 128 28.93 -16.67 -6.43
C ARG A 128 27.49 -16.55 -6.93
N LEU A 129 27.30 -16.37 -8.24
CA LEU A 129 25.98 -16.22 -8.86
C LEU A 129 25.09 -17.46 -8.67
N ASP A 130 25.68 -18.66 -8.71
CA ASP A 130 24.95 -19.91 -8.48
C ASP A 130 24.42 -19.99 -7.04
N TYR A 131 25.26 -19.69 -6.04
CA TYR A 131 24.84 -19.64 -4.64
C TYR A 131 23.80 -18.56 -4.37
N GLU A 132 23.91 -17.42 -5.04
CA GLU A 132 22.93 -16.34 -4.97
C GLU A 132 21.57 -16.78 -5.51
N THR A 133 21.55 -17.50 -6.63
CA THR A 133 20.34 -18.05 -7.24
C THR A 133 19.70 -19.08 -6.31
N GLN A 134 20.50 -19.95 -5.68
CA GLN A 134 20.02 -20.91 -4.69
C GLN A 134 19.44 -20.22 -3.44
N LEU A 135 20.08 -19.14 -2.97
CA LEU A 135 19.60 -18.35 -1.84
C LEU A 135 18.26 -17.66 -2.17
N GLN A 136 18.10 -17.13 -3.39
CA GLN A 136 16.83 -16.59 -3.85
C GLN A 136 15.73 -17.66 -3.94
N SER A 137 16.04 -18.83 -4.49
CA SER A 137 15.10 -19.95 -4.57
C SER A 137 14.62 -20.39 -3.18
N THR A 138 15.53 -20.62 -2.24
CA THR A 138 15.18 -20.98 -0.85
C THR A 138 14.40 -19.89 -0.13
N ARG A 139 14.65 -18.61 -0.45
CA ARG A 139 13.85 -17.50 0.05
C ARG A 139 12.41 -17.53 -0.49
N THR A 140 12.23 -17.78 -1.79
CA THR A 140 10.87 -17.92 -2.36
C THR A 140 10.13 -19.11 -1.77
N GLU A 141 10.83 -20.20 -1.45
CA GLU A 141 10.27 -21.35 -0.73
C GLU A 141 9.80 -20.94 0.68
N LEU A 142 10.61 -20.18 1.44
CA LEU A 142 10.23 -19.68 2.76
C LEU A 142 8.99 -18.77 2.72
N GLU A 143 8.91 -17.88 1.74
CA GLU A 143 7.76 -17.00 1.56
C GLU A 143 6.51 -17.81 1.15
N GLY A 144 6.66 -18.79 0.27
CA GLY A 144 5.60 -19.74 -0.09
C GLY A 144 5.07 -20.51 1.12
N LEU A 145 5.97 -21.05 1.95
CA LEU A 145 5.59 -21.76 3.19
C LEU A 145 4.87 -20.86 4.21
N ARG A 146 5.25 -19.59 4.31
CA ARG A 146 4.55 -18.60 5.17
C ARG A 146 3.17 -18.27 4.63
N ASN A 147 3.03 -18.06 3.33
CA ASN A 147 1.74 -17.78 2.70
C ASN A 147 0.79 -18.97 2.87
N ASP A 148 1.29 -20.18 2.65
CA ASP A 148 0.60 -21.44 2.90
C ASP A 148 0.07 -21.57 4.34
N LEU A 149 0.86 -21.14 5.33
CA LEU A 149 0.45 -21.12 6.74
C LEU A 149 -0.72 -20.16 6.95
N THR A 150 -0.62 -18.93 6.43
CA THR A 150 -1.71 -17.94 6.55
C THR A 150 -2.98 -18.42 5.83
N ALA A 151 -2.83 -19.05 4.66
CA ALA A 151 -3.95 -19.63 3.92
C ALA A 151 -4.60 -20.79 4.70
N GLY A 152 -3.80 -21.64 5.35
CA GLY A 152 -4.29 -22.72 6.21
C GLY A 152 -5.07 -22.22 7.43
N GLU A 153 -4.59 -21.16 8.09
CA GLU A 153 -5.30 -20.51 9.21
C GLU A 153 -6.63 -19.89 8.76
N LEU A 154 -6.63 -19.24 7.59
CA LEU A 154 -7.84 -18.69 6.99
C LEU A 154 -8.85 -19.79 6.67
N ARG A 155 -8.39 -20.90 6.06
CA ARG A 155 -9.23 -22.06 5.74
C ARG A 155 -9.82 -22.70 7.01
N LEU A 156 -9.04 -22.87 8.07
CA LEU A 156 -9.53 -23.36 9.36
C LEU A 156 -10.69 -22.52 9.90
N SER A 157 -10.63 -21.19 9.73
CA SER A 157 -11.71 -20.30 10.16
C SER A 157 -12.96 -20.37 9.27
N SER A 158 -12.82 -20.68 7.98
CA SER A 158 -13.96 -20.82 7.05
C SER A 158 -14.69 -22.15 7.24
N ILE A 159 -13.95 -23.23 7.50
CA ILE A 159 -14.52 -24.58 7.71
C ILE A 159 -15.57 -24.59 8.83
N ALA A 160 -15.33 -23.87 9.93
CA ALA A 160 -16.31 -23.78 11.02
C ALA A 160 -17.66 -23.23 10.55
N ARG A 161 -17.65 -22.19 9.72
CA ARG A 161 -18.87 -21.59 9.15
C ARG A 161 -19.53 -22.51 8.12
N GLU A 162 -18.74 -23.21 7.31
CA GLU A 162 -19.23 -24.18 6.34
C GLU A 162 -19.94 -25.35 7.05
N ILE A 163 -19.36 -25.90 8.12
CA ILE A 163 -20.01 -26.94 8.95
C ILE A 163 -21.32 -26.43 9.56
N GLU A 164 -21.36 -25.21 10.11
CA GLU A 164 -22.59 -24.60 10.62
C GLU A 164 -23.66 -24.46 9.52
N GLN A 165 -23.27 -24.08 8.30
CA GLN A 165 -24.18 -23.99 7.17
C GLN A 165 -24.72 -25.37 6.75
N HIS A 166 -23.85 -26.38 6.63
CA HIS A 166 -24.26 -27.74 6.26
C HIS A 166 -25.13 -28.40 7.34
N THR A 167 -24.87 -28.16 8.62
CA THR A 167 -25.72 -28.66 9.72
C THR A 167 -27.10 -28.00 9.70
N ALA A 168 -27.20 -26.70 9.43
CA ALA A 168 -28.49 -26.02 9.25
C ALA A 168 -29.26 -26.56 8.03
N ASN A 169 -28.59 -26.76 6.89
CA ASN A 169 -29.18 -27.36 5.69
C ASN A 169 -29.68 -28.78 5.95
N ARG A 170 -28.89 -29.60 6.66
CA ARG A 170 -29.27 -30.95 7.05
C ARG A 170 -30.53 -30.96 7.93
N ALA A 171 -30.61 -30.07 8.91
CA ALA A 171 -31.79 -29.94 9.77
C ALA A 171 -33.05 -29.51 8.98
N GLN A 172 -32.90 -28.68 7.96
CA GLN A 172 -34.01 -28.32 7.06
C GLN A 172 -34.41 -29.51 6.18
N LEU A 173 -33.46 -30.23 5.59
CA LEU A 173 -33.72 -31.43 4.79
C LEU A 173 -34.41 -32.53 5.60
N GLU A 174 -34.09 -32.67 6.88
CA GLU A 174 -34.76 -33.63 7.77
C GLU A 174 -36.24 -33.29 7.97
N LYS A 175 -36.58 -32.00 8.13
CA LYS A 175 -37.97 -31.54 8.17
C LYS A 175 -38.69 -31.81 6.85
N ASP A 176 -38.03 -31.50 5.73
CA ASP A 176 -38.59 -31.72 4.39
C ASP A 176 -38.79 -33.21 4.09
N LEU A 177 -37.89 -34.08 4.58
CA LEU A 177 -38.01 -35.54 4.49
C LEU A 177 -39.21 -36.07 5.29
N LEU A 178 -39.41 -35.59 6.52
CA LEU A 178 -40.56 -35.98 7.34
C LEU A 178 -41.88 -35.54 6.68
N ALA A 179 -41.92 -34.32 6.12
CA ALA A 179 -43.06 -33.83 5.37
C ALA A 179 -43.34 -34.70 4.13
N ALA A 180 -42.31 -34.97 3.30
CA ALA A 180 -42.43 -35.79 2.10
C ALA A 180 -42.87 -37.23 2.40
N ARG A 181 -42.37 -37.84 3.49
CA ARG A 181 -42.81 -39.18 3.95
C ARG A 181 -44.28 -39.17 4.38
N SER A 182 -44.74 -38.08 5.01
CA SER A 182 -46.14 -37.93 5.39
C SER A 182 -47.06 -37.75 4.18
N ASP A 183 -46.59 -37.09 3.11
CA ASP A 183 -47.34 -36.90 1.87
C ASP A 183 -47.47 -38.22 1.09
N VAL A 184 -46.42 -39.05 1.04
CA VAL A 184 -46.47 -40.42 0.48
C VAL A 184 -47.54 -41.26 1.19
N ALA A 185 -47.69 -41.12 2.51
CA ALA A 185 -48.68 -41.85 3.28
C ALA A 185 -50.13 -41.38 3.02
N ARG A 186 -50.31 -40.12 2.59
CA ARG A 186 -51.63 -39.51 2.33
C ARG A 186 -52.13 -39.71 0.90
N ALA A 187 -51.24 -39.90 -0.08
CA ALA A 187 -51.59 -40.02 -1.50
C ALA A 187 -51.02 -41.30 -2.14
N PRO A 188 -51.61 -42.48 -1.88
CA PRO A 188 -51.07 -43.77 -2.35
C PRO A 188 -51.08 -43.94 -3.88
N GLU A 189 -51.90 -43.15 -4.60
CA GLU A 189 -51.97 -43.16 -6.07
C GLU A 189 -50.72 -42.55 -6.75
N GLN A 190 -49.96 -41.70 -6.05
CA GLN A 190 -48.73 -41.04 -6.56
C GLN A 190 -47.43 -41.63 -5.96
N LYS A 191 -47.50 -42.87 -5.46
CA LYS A 191 -46.45 -43.50 -4.64
C LYS A 191 -45.09 -43.60 -5.35
N SER A 192 -45.05 -43.78 -6.67
CA SER A 192 -43.79 -43.89 -7.45
C SER A 192 -43.03 -42.56 -7.50
N VAL A 193 -43.71 -41.47 -7.84
CA VAL A 193 -43.11 -40.12 -7.96
C VAL A 193 -42.75 -39.54 -6.60
N LEU A 194 -43.65 -39.68 -5.61
CA LEU A 194 -43.38 -39.23 -4.24
C LEU A 194 -42.28 -40.08 -3.57
N GLY A 195 -42.19 -41.37 -3.89
CA GLY A 195 -41.11 -42.26 -3.45
C GLY A 195 -39.73 -41.82 -3.98
N ALA A 196 -39.63 -41.53 -5.28
CA ALA A 196 -38.39 -41.03 -5.89
C ALA A 196 -37.94 -39.68 -5.28
N ARG A 197 -38.90 -38.81 -4.92
CA ARG A 197 -38.62 -37.55 -4.21
C ARG A 197 -38.07 -37.78 -2.80
N VAL A 198 -38.60 -38.75 -2.06
CA VAL A 198 -38.06 -39.12 -0.74
C VAL A 198 -36.63 -39.65 -0.85
N GLU A 199 -36.34 -40.51 -1.83
CA GLU A 199 -34.98 -41.03 -2.06
C GLU A 199 -33.99 -39.93 -2.45
N LEU A 200 -34.42 -38.95 -3.27
CA LEU A 200 -33.60 -37.80 -3.63
C LEU A 200 -33.27 -36.95 -2.39
N LEU A 201 -34.25 -36.68 -1.53
CA LEU A 201 -34.04 -35.92 -0.30
C LEU A 201 -33.14 -36.68 0.69
N ASP A 202 -33.26 -38.01 0.76
CA ASP A 202 -32.41 -38.89 1.58
C ASP A 202 -30.95 -38.84 1.10
N LEU A 203 -30.72 -38.91 -0.22
CA LEU A 203 -29.39 -38.75 -0.82
C LEU A 203 -28.81 -37.34 -0.58
N ARG A 204 -29.63 -36.29 -0.63
CA ARG A 204 -29.19 -34.93 -0.26
C ARG A 204 -28.77 -34.86 1.20
N GLN A 205 -29.52 -35.49 2.10
CA GLN A 205 -29.16 -35.56 3.52
C GLN A 205 -27.84 -36.32 3.73
N GLN A 206 -27.65 -37.45 3.04
CA GLN A 206 -26.40 -38.21 3.06
C GLN A 206 -25.22 -37.41 2.51
N LEU A 207 -25.42 -36.64 1.43
CA LEU A 207 -24.41 -35.73 0.89
C LEU A 207 -24.00 -34.67 1.92
N GLN A 208 -24.97 -34.00 2.55
CA GLN A 208 -24.66 -33.00 3.59
C GLN A 208 -23.87 -33.63 4.75
N GLN A 209 -24.21 -34.85 5.15
CA GLN A 209 -23.45 -35.57 6.17
C GLN A 209 -22.03 -35.92 5.70
N GLY A 210 -21.87 -36.39 4.47
CA GLY A 210 -20.56 -36.69 3.88
C GLY A 210 -19.67 -35.44 3.74
N GLU A 211 -20.27 -34.29 3.40
CA GLU A 211 -19.59 -32.99 3.35
C GLU A 211 -19.14 -32.54 4.75
N ILE A 212 -19.98 -32.68 5.78
CA ILE A 212 -19.60 -32.41 7.17
C ILE A 212 -18.42 -33.28 7.60
N GLU A 213 -18.48 -34.59 7.38
CA GLU A 213 -17.41 -35.53 7.77
C GLU A 213 -16.10 -35.27 7.01
N MET A 214 -16.19 -34.82 5.75
CA MET A 214 -15.04 -34.40 4.96
C MET A 214 -14.42 -33.12 5.52
N LEU A 215 -15.24 -32.11 5.85
CA LEU A 215 -14.79 -30.85 6.45
C LEU A 215 -14.19 -31.06 7.85
N GLU A 216 -14.75 -31.98 8.65
CA GLU A 216 -14.20 -32.36 9.95
C GLU A 216 -12.82 -33.01 9.82
N ALA A 217 -12.65 -33.91 8.85
CA ALA A 217 -11.34 -34.52 8.55
C ALA A 217 -10.33 -33.48 8.04
N GLU A 218 -10.76 -32.54 7.17
CA GLU A 218 -9.93 -31.42 6.71
C GLU A 218 -9.49 -30.54 7.90
N ARG A 219 -10.43 -30.19 8.79
CA ARG A 219 -10.16 -29.40 10.00
C ARG A 219 -9.16 -30.10 10.91
N GLU A 220 -9.35 -31.40 11.16
CA GLU A 220 -8.46 -32.17 12.02
C GLU A 220 -7.05 -32.22 11.43
N TRP A 221 -6.94 -32.51 10.13
CA TRP A 221 -5.66 -32.49 9.41
C TRP A 221 -4.99 -31.12 9.48
N LEU A 222 -5.69 -30.03 9.16
CA LEU A 222 -5.13 -28.67 9.23
C LEU A 222 -4.68 -28.30 10.64
N SER A 223 -5.45 -28.68 11.68
CA SER A 223 -5.10 -28.40 13.08
C SER A 223 -3.85 -29.15 13.54
N LYS A 224 -3.66 -30.39 13.07
CA LYS A 224 -2.52 -31.25 13.43
C LYS A 224 -1.32 -31.08 12.50
N ARG A 225 -1.43 -30.33 11.40
CA ARG A 225 -0.36 -30.08 10.42
C ARG A 225 0.69 -29.07 10.90
N GLY A 226 0.43 -28.32 11.98
CA GLY A 226 1.37 -27.32 12.53
C GLY A 226 2.83 -27.81 12.64
N PRO A 227 3.11 -28.94 13.32
CA PRO A 227 4.46 -29.49 13.45
C PRO A 227 5.14 -29.82 12.11
N LEU A 228 4.38 -30.24 11.09
CA LEU A 228 4.93 -30.47 9.75
C LEU A 228 5.37 -29.15 9.11
N ARG A 229 4.56 -28.10 9.22
CA ARG A 229 4.92 -26.77 8.70
C ARG A 229 6.10 -26.17 9.46
N ASP A 230 6.16 -26.34 10.78
CA ASP A 230 7.28 -25.89 11.59
C ASP A 230 8.58 -26.62 11.21
N ALA A 231 8.51 -27.93 10.94
CA ALA A 231 9.65 -28.71 10.45
C ALA A 231 10.10 -28.26 9.06
N GLN A 232 9.16 -28.02 8.13
CA GLN A 232 9.44 -27.50 6.78
C GLN A 232 10.10 -26.11 6.85
N LEU A 233 9.52 -25.19 7.63
CA LEU A 233 10.08 -23.86 7.85
C LEU A 233 11.46 -23.94 8.49
N GLY A 234 11.62 -24.78 9.52
CA GLY A 234 12.90 -24.97 10.20
C GLY A 234 13.99 -25.51 9.27
N LEU A 235 13.65 -26.46 8.40
CA LEU A 235 14.56 -26.99 7.38
C LEU A 235 14.95 -25.91 6.37
N ALA A 236 13.97 -25.20 5.80
CA ALA A 236 14.21 -24.13 4.83
C ALA A 236 15.01 -22.96 5.44
N GLN A 237 14.75 -22.58 6.69
CA GLN A 237 15.53 -21.58 7.43
C GLN A 237 16.98 -22.03 7.65
N THR A 238 17.18 -23.31 7.99
CA THR A 238 18.52 -23.87 8.18
C THR A 238 19.29 -23.91 6.86
N ARG A 239 18.65 -24.32 5.75
CA ARG A 239 19.22 -24.26 4.39
C ARG A 239 19.61 -22.84 4.02
N TYR A 240 18.72 -21.87 4.26
CA TYR A 240 18.99 -20.46 4.00
C TYR A 240 20.20 -19.97 4.80
N ALA A 241 20.28 -20.28 6.10
CA ALA A 241 21.39 -19.86 6.96
C ALA A 241 22.74 -20.46 6.50
N VAL A 242 22.75 -21.75 6.13
CA VAL A 242 23.96 -22.42 5.60
C VAL A 242 24.40 -21.78 4.29
N LEU A 243 23.48 -21.62 3.32
CA LEU A 243 23.79 -20.98 2.03
C LEU A 243 24.28 -19.54 2.21
N GLN A 244 23.68 -18.79 3.14
CA GLN A 244 24.11 -17.43 3.44
C GLN A 244 25.53 -17.41 4.02
N GLN A 245 25.84 -18.30 4.96
CA GLN A 245 27.18 -18.41 5.52
C GLN A 245 28.22 -18.80 4.45
N GLU A 246 27.91 -19.78 3.60
CA GLU A 246 28.78 -20.21 2.52
C GLU A 246 29.02 -19.11 1.49
N LEU A 247 27.98 -18.33 1.16
CA LEU A 247 28.07 -17.18 0.26
C LEU A 247 28.94 -16.06 0.84
N GLU A 248 28.85 -15.78 2.15
CA GLU A 248 29.72 -14.80 2.81
C GLU A 248 31.18 -15.26 2.84
N LEU A 249 31.45 -16.54 3.09
CA LEU A 249 32.81 -17.10 2.99
C LEU A 249 33.36 -17.00 1.57
N LEU A 250 32.52 -17.26 0.56
CA LEU A 250 32.90 -17.15 -0.83
C LEU A 250 33.19 -15.70 -1.23
N LYS A 251 32.38 -14.72 -0.79
CA LYS A 251 32.64 -13.30 -1.00
C LYS A 251 33.95 -12.86 -0.36
N ALA A 252 34.22 -13.32 0.86
CA ALA A 252 35.49 -13.02 1.53
C ALA A 252 36.68 -13.60 0.78
N ALA A 253 36.57 -14.83 0.25
CA ALA A 253 37.59 -15.45 -0.57
C ALA A 253 37.79 -14.71 -1.90
N LEU A 254 36.71 -14.32 -2.59
CA LEU A 254 36.76 -13.48 -3.80
C LEU A 254 37.41 -12.11 -3.53
N GLY A 255 37.04 -11.46 -2.42
CA GLY A 255 37.63 -10.17 -2.03
C GLY A 255 39.13 -10.26 -1.81
N LYS A 256 39.60 -11.35 -1.18
CA LYS A 256 41.04 -11.63 -1.03
C LYS A 256 41.70 -11.87 -2.38
N ALA A 257 41.12 -12.69 -3.25
CA ALA A 257 41.66 -12.96 -4.59
C ALA A 257 41.80 -11.67 -5.42
N ILE A 258 40.76 -10.82 -5.45
CA ILE A 258 40.78 -9.53 -6.15
C ILE A 258 41.84 -8.60 -5.56
N SER A 259 41.98 -8.55 -4.23
CA SER A 259 43.00 -7.71 -3.59
C SER A 259 44.43 -8.17 -3.91
N GLN A 260 44.67 -9.49 -3.95
CA GLN A 260 45.95 -10.07 -4.33
C GLN A 260 46.27 -9.77 -5.81
N GLU A 261 45.29 -9.90 -6.69
CA GLU A 261 45.41 -9.53 -8.11
C GLU A 261 45.74 -8.02 -8.28
N SER A 262 45.06 -7.14 -7.56
CA SER A 262 45.35 -5.70 -7.59
C SER A 262 46.79 -5.40 -7.14
N THR A 263 47.28 -6.04 -6.07
CA THR A 263 48.67 -5.86 -5.62
C THR A 263 49.70 -6.39 -6.61
N SER A 264 49.43 -7.52 -7.27
CA SER A 264 50.34 -8.08 -8.28
C SER A 264 50.38 -7.22 -9.54
N LEU A 265 49.23 -6.68 -9.96
CA LEU A 265 49.14 -5.73 -11.08
C LEU A 265 49.86 -4.42 -10.78
N SER A 266 49.76 -3.88 -9.56
CA SER A 266 50.51 -2.68 -9.15
C SER A 266 52.02 -2.92 -9.20
N GLY A 267 52.50 -4.08 -8.73
CA GLY A 267 53.91 -4.45 -8.84
C GLY A 267 54.38 -4.62 -10.29
N ALA A 268 53.52 -5.17 -11.16
CA ALA A 268 53.79 -5.27 -12.59
C ALA A 268 53.85 -3.90 -13.28
N GLU A 269 52.96 -2.96 -12.91
CA GLU A 269 52.93 -1.58 -13.39
C GLU A 269 54.27 -0.87 -13.09
N GLU A 270 54.72 -0.87 -11.83
CA GLU A 270 56.00 -0.26 -11.45
C GLU A 270 57.20 -0.87 -12.18
N ASN A 271 57.20 -2.20 -12.37
CA ASN A 271 58.28 -2.88 -13.07
C ASN A 271 58.31 -2.51 -14.57
N LEU A 272 57.15 -2.42 -15.22
CA LEU A 272 57.04 -2.00 -16.62
C LEU A 272 57.41 -0.53 -16.80
N GLU A 273 57.05 0.37 -15.88
CA GLU A 273 57.48 1.78 -15.91
C GLU A 273 59.00 1.91 -15.78
N ARG A 274 59.63 1.15 -14.89
CA ARG A 274 61.09 1.11 -14.76
C ARG A 274 61.77 0.56 -16.00
N GLN A 275 61.18 -0.44 -16.66
CA GLN A 275 61.69 -0.98 -17.93
C GLN A 275 61.53 0.03 -19.07
N LEU A 276 60.40 0.74 -19.14
CA LEU A 276 60.14 1.77 -20.14
C LEU A 276 61.13 2.94 -20.02
N GLN A 277 61.50 3.35 -18.81
CA GLN A 277 62.50 4.40 -18.58
C GLN A 277 63.92 3.99 -19.00
N LYS A 278 64.21 2.69 -19.09
CA LYS A 278 65.53 2.14 -19.44
C LYS A 278 65.66 1.75 -20.92
N SER A 279 64.54 1.53 -21.62
CA SER A 279 64.56 1.10 -23.01
C SER A 279 64.83 2.28 -23.95
N THR A 280 65.80 2.09 -24.84
CA THR A 280 66.17 3.06 -25.90
C THR A 280 65.67 2.64 -27.29
N ASP A 281 65.14 1.43 -27.44
CA ASP A 281 64.64 0.90 -28.71
C ASP A 281 63.18 1.35 -28.95
N PRO A 282 62.85 1.99 -30.11
CA PRO A 282 61.50 2.41 -30.44
C PRO A 282 60.48 1.25 -30.53
N ALA A 283 60.89 0.05 -30.93
CA ALA A 283 59.97 -1.11 -31.03
C ALA A 283 59.67 -1.71 -29.65
N GLU A 284 60.72 -1.89 -28.83
CA GLU A 284 60.59 -2.39 -27.45
C GLU A 284 59.82 -1.40 -26.56
N SER A 285 60.09 -0.09 -26.68
CA SER A 285 59.38 0.94 -25.93
C SER A 285 57.88 0.99 -26.26
N MET A 286 57.49 0.82 -27.53
CA MET A 286 56.07 0.71 -27.91
C MET A 286 55.41 -0.51 -27.28
N LEU A 287 56.07 -1.67 -27.33
CA LEU A 287 55.57 -2.90 -26.74
C LEU A 287 55.41 -2.80 -25.21
N LEU A 288 56.37 -2.18 -24.53
CA LEU A 288 56.29 -1.88 -23.10
C LEU A 288 55.14 -0.90 -22.79
N HIS A 289 54.92 0.10 -23.64
CA HIS A 289 53.81 1.04 -23.49
C HIS A 289 52.44 0.34 -23.62
N ILE A 290 52.26 -0.51 -24.63
CA ILE A 290 51.02 -1.30 -24.82
C ILE A 290 50.78 -2.22 -23.62
N ARG A 291 51.83 -2.89 -23.11
CA ARG A 291 51.74 -3.73 -21.92
C ARG A 291 51.38 -2.94 -20.68
N LEU A 292 51.96 -1.77 -20.49
CA LEU A 292 51.64 -0.87 -19.38
C LEU A 292 50.19 -0.40 -19.44
N GLU A 293 49.72 0.05 -20.62
CA GLU A 293 48.31 0.42 -20.84
C GLU A 293 47.38 -0.77 -20.55
N THR A 294 47.75 -1.98 -20.96
CA THR A 294 46.99 -3.22 -20.69
C THR A 294 46.93 -3.54 -19.19
N VAL A 295 48.03 -3.44 -18.47
CA VAL A 295 48.08 -3.65 -17.00
C VAL A 295 47.24 -2.61 -16.27
N ARG A 296 47.29 -1.34 -16.69
CA ARG A 296 46.44 -0.27 -16.13
C ARG A 296 44.95 -0.53 -16.37
N LEU A 297 44.58 -1.03 -17.56
CA LEU A 297 43.20 -1.44 -17.84
C LEU A 297 42.77 -2.63 -16.96
N ARG A 298 43.62 -3.64 -16.77
CA ARG A 298 43.34 -4.76 -15.85
C ARG A 298 43.18 -4.30 -14.40
N ARG A 299 43.98 -3.33 -13.96
CA ARG A 299 43.82 -2.73 -12.64
C ARG A 299 42.46 -2.04 -12.50
N ARG A 300 42.06 -1.22 -13.48
CA ARG A 300 40.71 -0.60 -13.50
C ARG A 300 39.60 -1.65 -13.46
N ILE A 301 39.74 -2.75 -14.22
CA ILE A 301 38.81 -3.90 -14.16
C ILE A 301 38.69 -4.44 -12.72
N THR A 302 39.81 -4.65 -12.01
CA THR A 302 39.77 -5.14 -10.63
C THR A 302 39.11 -4.15 -9.66
N GLU A 303 39.34 -2.84 -9.85
CA GLU A 303 38.73 -1.77 -9.07
C GLU A 303 37.21 -1.72 -9.29
N TYR A 304 36.76 -1.79 -10.54
CA TYR A 304 35.33 -1.84 -10.87
C TYR A 304 34.67 -3.12 -10.33
N ARG A 305 35.30 -4.29 -10.46
CA ARG A 305 34.80 -5.54 -9.85
C ARG A 305 34.62 -5.40 -8.34
N GLN A 306 35.58 -4.79 -7.65
CA GLN A 306 35.49 -4.56 -6.21
C GLN A 306 34.32 -3.62 -5.85
N GLN A 307 34.13 -2.54 -6.61
CA GLN A 307 33.01 -1.62 -6.42
C GLN A 307 31.67 -2.30 -6.71
N THR A 308 31.56 -3.08 -7.79
CA THR A 308 30.36 -3.84 -8.14
C THR A 308 29.99 -4.82 -7.03
N ASN A 309 30.97 -5.51 -6.43
CA ASN A 309 30.71 -6.42 -5.32
C ASN A 309 30.15 -5.69 -4.09
N ARG A 310 30.74 -4.56 -3.72
CA ARG A 310 30.25 -3.72 -2.61
C ARG A 310 28.85 -3.17 -2.87
N LEU A 311 28.60 -2.68 -4.08
CA LEU A 311 27.28 -2.16 -4.45
C LEU A 311 26.25 -3.27 -4.49
N SER A 312 26.55 -4.44 -5.05
CA SER A 312 25.62 -5.57 -5.08
C SER A 312 25.18 -6.01 -3.68
N ASP A 313 26.08 -5.99 -2.70
CA ASP A 313 25.76 -6.25 -1.29
C ASP A 313 24.79 -5.20 -0.72
N GLN A 314 25.03 -3.92 -1.00
CA GLN A 314 24.15 -2.83 -0.59
C GLN A 314 22.78 -2.89 -1.28
N THR A 315 22.76 -3.22 -2.57
CA THR A 315 21.56 -3.47 -3.38
C THR A 315 20.69 -4.53 -2.73
N ARG A 316 21.27 -5.66 -2.34
CA ARG A 316 20.51 -6.76 -1.71
C ARG A 316 20.03 -6.44 -0.31
N ALA A 317 20.86 -5.80 0.50
CA ALA A 317 20.44 -5.34 1.82
C ALA A 317 19.24 -4.39 1.69
N GLN A 318 19.25 -3.52 0.68
CA GLN A 318 18.14 -2.62 0.39
C GLN A 318 16.91 -3.37 -0.16
N GLU A 319 17.06 -4.33 -1.08
CA GLU A 319 15.97 -5.19 -1.54
C GLU A 319 15.28 -5.88 -0.37
N GLN A 320 16.07 -6.45 0.56
CA GLN A 320 15.55 -7.14 1.72
C GLN A 320 14.78 -6.21 2.65
N ARG A 321 15.30 -4.99 2.90
CA ARG A 321 14.57 -3.95 3.64
C ARG A 321 13.25 -3.62 2.97
N ASN A 322 13.26 -3.39 1.65
CA ASN A 322 12.04 -3.06 0.89
C ASN A 322 11.00 -4.18 0.98
N THR A 323 11.41 -5.44 0.85
CA THR A 323 10.49 -6.58 0.95
C THR A 323 9.90 -6.74 2.35
N ASN A 324 10.71 -6.56 3.40
CA ASN A 324 10.24 -6.65 4.78
C ASN A 324 9.20 -5.56 5.06
N GLU A 325 9.45 -4.35 4.59
CA GLU A 325 8.56 -3.20 4.80
C GLU A 325 7.26 -3.33 3.99
N LYS A 326 7.32 -3.88 2.78
CA LYS A 326 6.11 -4.27 2.03
C LYS A 326 5.29 -5.33 2.77
N GLN A 327 5.94 -6.35 3.33
CA GLN A 327 5.26 -7.42 4.09
C GLN A 327 4.65 -6.87 5.37
N GLU A 328 5.36 -6.01 6.11
CA GLU A 328 4.83 -5.34 7.31
C GLU A 328 3.64 -4.44 6.96
N ALA A 329 3.72 -3.65 5.89
CA ALA A 329 2.62 -2.83 5.41
C ALA A 329 1.38 -3.68 5.06
N ALA A 330 1.56 -4.76 4.28
CA ALA A 330 0.49 -5.69 3.94
C ALA A 330 -0.12 -6.36 5.18
N TYR A 331 0.71 -6.74 6.15
CA TYR A 331 0.26 -7.30 7.43
C TYR A 331 -0.59 -6.30 8.23
N LEU A 332 -0.18 -5.03 8.28
CA LEU A 332 -0.96 -3.97 8.94
C LEU A 332 -2.30 -3.74 8.23
N VAL A 333 -2.33 -3.78 6.90
CA VAL A 333 -3.57 -3.70 6.12
C VAL A 333 -4.53 -4.85 6.51
N GLY A 334 -4.04 -6.09 6.47
CA GLY A 334 -4.84 -7.26 6.84
C GLY A 334 -5.33 -7.24 8.29
N LEU A 335 -4.52 -6.74 9.23
CA LEU A 335 -4.93 -6.57 10.63
C LEU A 335 -6.08 -5.55 10.77
N VAL A 336 -5.98 -4.42 10.07
CA VAL A 336 -7.01 -3.37 10.13
C VAL A 336 -8.32 -3.84 9.51
N GLU A 337 -8.26 -4.52 8.36
CA GLU A 337 -9.44 -5.09 7.69
C GLU A 337 -10.13 -6.15 8.54
N LYS A 338 -9.37 -7.02 9.19
CA LYS A 338 -9.93 -8.15 9.96
C LYS A 338 -10.58 -7.73 11.28
N TYR A 339 -10.04 -6.72 11.96
CA TYR A 339 -10.43 -6.41 13.33
C TYR A 339 -11.07 -5.03 13.53
N GLY A 340 -11.13 -4.16 12.51
CA GLY A 340 -11.99 -2.97 12.40
C GLY A 340 -11.74 -1.83 13.41
N SER A 341 -11.72 -2.13 14.71
CA SER A 341 -11.45 -1.19 15.80
C SER A 341 -11.16 -1.91 17.11
N GLY A 342 -9.88 -2.01 17.48
CA GLY A 342 -9.43 -2.58 18.76
C GLY A 342 -8.22 -1.84 19.31
N GLU A 343 -8.13 -1.70 20.64
CA GLU A 343 -7.05 -0.97 21.32
C GLU A 343 -5.65 -1.54 20.99
N ARG A 344 -5.54 -2.87 20.84
CA ARG A 344 -4.31 -3.54 20.38
C ARG A 344 -3.89 -3.15 18.96
N ILE A 345 -4.84 -2.90 18.06
CA ILE A 345 -4.55 -2.47 16.69
C ILE A 345 -4.08 -1.01 16.71
N ALA A 346 -4.71 -0.16 17.51
CA ALA A 346 -4.31 1.23 17.67
C ALA A 346 -2.88 1.35 18.21
N GLN A 347 -2.51 0.55 19.22
CA GLN A 347 -1.14 0.48 19.74
C GLN A 347 -0.14 -0.01 18.69
N ARG A 348 -0.49 -1.03 17.89
CA ARG A 348 0.37 -1.54 16.81
C ARG A 348 0.53 -0.54 15.67
N LEU A 349 -0.54 0.14 15.27
CA LEU A 349 -0.46 1.20 14.26
C LEU A 349 0.34 2.40 14.77
N GLN A 350 0.24 2.74 16.06
CA GLN A 350 1.05 3.79 16.66
C GLN A 350 2.54 3.41 16.70
N ALA A 351 2.86 2.16 17.07
CA ALA A 351 4.23 1.66 17.02
C ALA A 351 4.79 1.66 15.59
N ALA A 352 3.99 1.20 14.61
CA ALA A 352 4.35 1.24 13.19
C ALA A 352 4.57 2.68 12.72
N PHE A 353 3.71 3.62 13.10
CA PHE A 353 3.86 5.04 12.78
C PHE A 353 5.18 5.62 13.32
N THR A 354 5.52 5.34 14.58
CA THR A 354 6.78 5.81 15.16
C THR A 354 8.00 5.24 14.44
N ARG A 355 7.96 3.96 14.05
CA ARG A 355 9.02 3.31 13.28
C ARG A 355 9.15 3.93 11.88
N LEU A 356 8.04 4.11 11.16
CA LEU A 356 8.02 4.71 9.82
C LEU A 356 8.58 6.15 9.85
N ARG A 357 8.23 6.93 10.89
CA ARG A 357 8.78 8.28 11.11
C ARG A 357 10.29 8.27 11.35
N GLN A 358 10.81 7.31 12.12
CA GLN A 358 12.25 7.14 12.33
C GLN A 358 12.96 6.78 11.02
N ALA A 359 12.43 5.80 10.28
CA ALA A 359 12.98 5.39 8.98
C ALA A 359 12.96 6.53 7.95
N GLN A 360 11.89 7.33 7.91
CA GLN A 360 11.82 8.52 7.06
C GLN A 360 12.82 9.61 7.48
N ALA A 361 13.05 9.80 8.79
CA ALA A 361 14.04 10.75 9.27
C ALA A 361 15.47 10.33 8.88
N GLU A 362 15.80 9.04 8.98
CA GLU A 362 17.07 8.49 8.50
C GLU A 362 17.26 8.74 6.99
N LEU A 363 16.21 8.53 6.18
CA LEU A 363 16.21 8.84 4.74
C LEU A 363 16.33 10.34 4.43
N GLN A 364 15.81 11.23 5.29
CA GLN A 364 15.90 12.68 5.09
C GLN A 364 17.26 13.27 5.48
N LEU A 365 17.97 12.65 6.42
CA LEU A 365 19.35 13.02 6.76
C LEU A 365 20.35 12.66 5.66
N GLU A 366 19.97 11.77 4.74
CA GLU A 366 20.82 11.30 3.67
C GLU A 366 20.86 12.26 2.47
N ALA A 367 21.79 13.21 2.51
CA ALA A 367 22.27 13.97 1.32
C ALA A 367 22.86 13.06 0.21
N THR A 368 22.86 11.75 0.40
CA THR A 368 23.53 10.73 -0.40
C THR A 368 22.83 10.47 -1.73
N THR A 369 21.50 10.61 -1.84
CA THR A 369 20.81 10.34 -3.13
C THR A 369 21.30 11.21 -4.28
N ARG A 370 21.56 12.50 -4.02
CA ARG A 370 22.16 13.40 -5.02
C ARG A 370 23.62 13.07 -5.32
N ALA A 371 24.39 12.71 -4.28
CA ALA A 371 25.78 12.30 -4.47
C ALA A 371 25.87 11.04 -5.37
N MET A 372 24.97 10.08 -5.14
CA MET A 372 24.90 8.84 -5.90
C MET A 372 24.42 9.04 -7.35
N GLU A 373 23.58 10.05 -7.61
CA GLU A 373 23.22 10.46 -8.97
C GLU A 373 24.40 11.12 -9.70
N VAL A 374 25.20 11.92 -9.01
CA VAL A 374 26.44 12.49 -9.55
C VAL A 374 27.46 11.40 -9.85
N ASP A 375 27.63 10.44 -8.94
CA ASP A 375 28.52 9.29 -9.15
C ASP A 375 28.07 8.45 -10.35
N LEU A 376 26.76 8.19 -10.50
CA LEU A 376 26.22 7.48 -11.66
C LEU A 376 26.53 8.25 -12.96
N GLN A 377 26.34 9.57 -12.97
CA GLN A 377 26.67 10.40 -14.13
C GLN A 377 28.16 10.30 -14.48
N ALA A 378 29.05 10.34 -13.49
CA ALA A 378 30.48 10.18 -13.68
C ALA A 378 30.84 8.82 -14.30
N LEU A 379 30.27 7.72 -13.81
CA LEU A 379 30.49 6.38 -14.38
C LEU A 379 29.95 6.26 -15.81
N THR A 380 28.77 6.83 -16.10
CA THR A 380 28.23 6.84 -17.46
C THR A 380 29.09 7.67 -18.42
N GLY A 381 29.69 8.77 -17.95
CA GLY A 381 30.67 9.53 -18.71
C GLY A 381 31.91 8.71 -19.06
N GLN A 382 32.44 7.97 -18.08
CA GLN A 382 33.57 7.06 -18.29
C GLN A 382 33.24 5.91 -19.25
N GLU A 383 32.00 5.41 -19.24
CA GLU A 383 31.56 4.38 -20.19
C GLU A 383 31.57 4.91 -21.63
N LEU A 384 31.06 6.13 -21.84
CA LEU A 384 31.08 6.80 -23.15
C LEU A 384 32.53 7.07 -23.61
N GLU A 385 33.41 7.52 -22.72
CA GLU A 385 34.83 7.71 -23.05
C GLU A 385 35.50 6.39 -23.49
N LEU A 386 35.20 5.27 -22.81
CA LEU A 386 35.72 3.96 -23.22
C LEU A 386 35.13 3.48 -24.55
N GLU A 387 33.86 3.80 -24.84
CA GLU A 387 33.25 3.55 -26.15
C GLU A 387 33.94 4.32 -27.27
N GLU A 388 34.20 5.61 -27.06
CA GLU A 388 34.95 6.45 -27.99
C GLU A 388 36.37 5.92 -28.21
N GLN A 389 37.05 5.50 -27.13
CA GLN A 389 38.37 4.86 -27.23
C GLN A 389 38.32 3.56 -28.04
N LEU A 390 37.33 2.70 -27.80
CA LEU A 390 37.12 1.47 -28.59
C LEU A 390 36.88 1.77 -30.07
N TYR A 391 36.09 2.80 -30.37
CA TYR A 391 35.77 3.21 -31.73
C TYR A 391 36.99 3.79 -32.45
N ALA A 392 37.78 4.63 -31.77
CA ALA A 392 38.98 5.24 -32.30
C ALA A 392 40.21 4.30 -32.29
N PHE A 393 40.14 3.17 -31.58
CA PHE A 393 41.27 2.28 -31.31
C PHE A 393 42.00 1.88 -32.60
N ASP A 394 41.27 1.32 -33.58
CA ASP A 394 41.87 0.81 -34.81
C ASP A 394 42.56 1.91 -35.63
N ARG A 395 42.01 3.14 -35.61
CA ARG A 395 42.61 4.29 -36.30
C ARG A 395 43.87 4.78 -35.59
N GLN A 396 43.86 4.81 -34.25
CA GLN A 396 45.00 5.25 -33.45
C GLN A 396 46.15 4.23 -33.48
N THR A 397 45.83 2.92 -33.42
CA THR A 397 46.84 1.86 -33.51
C THR A 397 47.50 1.85 -34.88
N GLU A 398 46.74 2.05 -35.96
CA GLU A 398 47.31 2.14 -37.30
C GLU A 398 48.29 3.33 -37.41
N ALA A 399 47.95 4.50 -36.86
CA ALA A 399 48.84 5.66 -36.84
C ALA A 399 50.12 5.40 -36.01
N ARG A 400 49.98 4.78 -34.83
CA ARG A 400 51.13 4.41 -33.97
C ARG A 400 52.03 3.38 -34.64
N LEU A 401 51.45 2.36 -35.29
CA LEU A 401 52.19 1.34 -36.02
C LEU A 401 52.94 1.93 -37.22
N ARG A 402 52.35 2.84 -38.00
CA ARG A 402 53.05 3.52 -39.11
C ARG A 402 54.29 4.26 -38.63
N HIS A 403 54.22 4.94 -37.47
CA HIS A 403 55.36 5.64 -36.90
C HIS A 403 56.49 4.67 -36.53
N VAL A 404 56.18 3.55 -35.86
CA VAL A 404 57.20 2.56 -35.47
C VAL A 404 57.76 1.80 -36.67
N LEU A 405 56.92 1.47 -37.65
CA LEU A 405 57.36 0.88 -38.93
C LEU A 405 58.37 1.77 -39.68
N SER A 406 58.27 3.09 -39.54
CA SER A 406 59.24 4.02 -40.12
C SER A 406 60.58 4.03 -39.36
N ALA A 407 60.54 3.87 -38.03
CA ALA A 407 61.74 3.76 -37.20
C ALA A 407 62.48 2.43 -37.38
N MET A 408 61.75 1.34 -37.68
CA MET A 408 62.29 0.01 -37.91
C MET A 408 62.77 -0.25 -39.35
N ALA A 409 62.76 0.77 -40.22
CA ALA A 409 63.07 0.62 -41.64
C ALA A 409 64.49 0.06 -41.91
N MET A 410 65.42 0.21 -40.94
CA MET A 410 66.82 -0.23 -41.05
C MET A 410 67.05 -1.68 -40.57
N MET A 411 66.01 -2.39 -40.09
CA MET A 411 66.12 -3.76 -39.56
C MET A 411 65.99 -4.82 -40.67
N ALA A 412 66.55 -6.02 -40.42
CA ALA A 412 66.41 -7.16 -41.33
C ALA A 412 64.93 -7.58 -41.46
N ILE A 413 64.50 -7.92 -42.68
CA ILE A 413 63.08 -8.19 -43.03
C ILE A 413 62.47 -9.26 -42.10
N GLY A 414 63.18 -10.36 -41.84
CA GLY A 414 62.70 -11.43 -40.96
C GLY A 414 62.57 -11.04 -39.47
N GLN A 415 63.41 -10.13 -38.98
CA GLN A 415 63.29 -9.59 -37.61
C GLN A 415 62.13 -8.60 -37.50
N ARG A 416 61.96 -7.76 -38.54
CA ARG A 416 60.86 -6.81 -38.64
C ARG A 416 59.49 -7.50 -38.64
N GLU A 417 59.31 -8.57 -39.41
CA GLU A 417 58.05 -9.33 -39.44
C GLU A 417 57.71 -9.98 -38.10
N ALA A 418 58.71 -10.54 -37.41
CA ALA A 418 58.52 -11.15 -36.09
C ALA A 418 58.12 -10.14 -35.02
N GLU A 419 58.70 -8.94 -35.04
CA GLU A 419 58.36 -7.86 -34.10
C GLU A 419 57.00 -7.25 -34.38
N ILE A 420 56.63 -7.08 -35.65
CA ILE A 420 55.28 -6.65 -36.06
C ILE A 420 54.23 -7.65 -35.56
N ALA A 421 54.47 -8.95 -35.69
CA ALA A 421 53.54 -9.97 -35.19
C ALA A 421 53.38 -9.92 -33.65
N ARG A 422 54.46 -9.64 -32.91
CA ARG A 422 54.41 -9.45 -31.45
C ARG A 422 53.62 -8.20 -31.06
N LEU A 423 53.79 -7.09 -31.78
CA LEU A 423 53.05 -5.85 -31.56
C LEU A 423 51.55 -6.03 -31.84
N HIS A 424 51.18 -6.66 -32.96
CA HIS A 424 49.78 -6.96 -33.25
C HIS A 424 49.12 -7.81 -32.17
N LYS A 425 49.80 -8.87 -31.71
CA LYS A 425 49.28 -9.71 -30.62
C LYS A 425 49.05 -8.92 -29.33
N ALA A 426 49.98 -8.02 -28.98
CA ALA A 426 49.83 -7.17 -27.80
C ALA A 426 48.68 -6.15 -27.95
N LEU A 427 48.48 -5.60 -29.15
CA LEU A 427 47.36 -4.70 -29.45
C LEU A 427 46.01 -5.42 -29.42
N ASP A 428 45.93 -6.66 -29.89
CA ASP A 428 44.71 -7.48 -29.81
C ASP A 428 44.37 -7.80 -28.35
N GLU A 429 45.38 -8.13 -27.53
CA GLU A 429 45.21 -8.33 -26.08
C GLU A 429 44.75 -7.05 -25.39
N GLN A 430 45.31 -5.90 -25.75
CA GLN A 430 44.88 -4.59 -25.25
C GLN A 430 43.42 -4.31 -25.63
N LYS A 431 43.03 -4.52 -26.89
CA LYS A 431 41.66 -4.32 -27.38
C LYS A 431 40.67 -5.23 -26.65
N ALA A 432 41.03 -6.50 -26.44
CA ALA A 432 40.22 -7.43 -25.67
C ALA A 432 40.05 -6.96 -24.21
N THR A 433 41.12 -6.50 -23.58
CA THR A 433 41.10 -5.95 -22.21
C THR A 433 40.25 -4.67 -22.13
N LEU A 434 40.28 -3.81 -23.16
CA LEU A 434 39.44 -2.61 -23.21
C LEU A 434 37.95 -2.96 -23.30
N ARG A 435 37.60 -3.99 -24.10
CA ARG A 435 36.23 -4.53 -24.17
C ARG A 435 35.78 -5.11 -22.83
N GLU A 436 36.65 -5.85 -22.15
CA GLU A 436 36.36 -6.39 -20.81
C GLU A 436 36.17 -5.25 -19.80
N CYS A 437 37.02 -4.23 -19.83
CA CYS A 437 36.90 -3.04 -18.98
C CYS A 437 35.55 -2.35 -19.17
N LYS A 438 35.14 -2.14 -20.43
CA LYS A 438 33.82 -1.60 -20.75
C LYS A 438 32.71 -2.49 -20.16
N GLN A 439 32.73 -3.79 -20.40
CA GLN A 439 31.71 -4.72 -19.89
C GLN A 439 31.59 -4.67 -18.36
N THR A 440 32.72 -4.62 -17.64
CA THR A 440 32.72 -4.51 -16.18
C THR A 440 32.18 -3.16 -15.68
N LEU A 441 32.47 -2.07 -16.38
CA LEU A 441 31.93 -0.75 -16.07
C LEU A 441 30.42 -0.67 -16.33
N THR A 442 29.95 -1.22 -17.45
CA THR A 442 28.51 -1.31 -17.74
C THR A 442 27.77 -2.08 -16.64
N ALA A 443 28.35 -3.18 -16.15
CA ALA A 443 27.77 -3.95 -15.03
C ALA A 443 27.71 -3.11 -13.73
N LEU A 444 28.74 -2.32 -13.45
CA LEU A 444 28.77 -1.40 -12.31
C LEU A 444 27.69 -0.32 -12.42
N VAL A 445 27.54 0.30 -13.60
CA VAL A 445 26.49 1.30 -13.89
C VAL A 445 25.10 0.70 -13.71
N GLN A 446 24.87 -0.54 -14.17
CA GLN A 446 23.60 -1.24 -14.00
C GLN A 446 23.28 -1.49 -12.52
N GLU A 447 24.24 -1.97 -11.72
CA GLU A 447 24.06 -2.18 -10.28
C GLU A 447 23.81 -0.87 -9.53
N GLN A 448 24.53 0.19 -9.85
CA GLN A 448 24.30 1.51 -9.23
C GLN A 448 22.92 2.07 -9.59
N THR A 449 22.49 1.90 -10.84
CA THR A 449 21.15 2.27 -11.28
C THR A 449 20.09 1.49 -10.52
N LYS A 450 20.26 0.18 -10.39
CA LYS A 450 19.37 -0.71 -9.64
C LYS A 450 19.28 -0.32 -8.17
N TRP A 451 20.39 0.03 -7.55
CA TRP A 451 20.38 0.48 -6.16
C TRP A 451 19.63 1.80 -5.98
N LEU A 452 19.80 2.75 -6.90
CA LEU A 452 19.04 4.00 -6.92
C LEU A 452 17.54 3.78 -7.11
N THR A 453 17.12 2.87 -8.00
CA THR A 453 15.70 2.56 -8.18
C THR A 453 15.10 1.95 -6.91
N LEU A 454 15.80 1.00 -6.28
CA LEU A 454 15.36 0.39 -5.03
C LEU A 454 15.25 1.39 -3.87
N ARG A 455 16.15 2.37 -3.79
CA ARG A 455 16.03 3.45 -2.78
C ARG A 455 14.82 4.35 -3.04
N ARG A 456 14.54 4.68 -4.30
CA ARG A 456 13.33 5.44 -4.67
C ARG A 456 12.07 4.66 -4.34
N ASP A 457 12.06 3.36 -4.64
CA ASP A 457 10.96 2.46 -4.28
C ASP A 457 10.80 2.36 -2.76
N TYR A 458 11.89 2.29 -1.99
CA TYR A 458 11.84 2.25 -0.54
C TYR A 458 11.13 3.48 0.04
N ARG A 459 11.53 4.66 -0.45
CA ARG A 459 10.88 5.92 -0.07
C ARG A 459 9.38 5.90 -0.38
N ARG A 460 9.01 5.42 -1.57
CA ARG A 460 7.60 5.30 -1.97
C ARG A 460 6.82 4.35 -1.05
N ILE A 461 7.39 3.18 -0.71
CA ILE A 461 6.79 2.20 0.21
C ILE A 461 6.56 2.85 1.58
N LEU A 462 7.54 3.58 2.11
CA LEU A 462 7.40 4.28 3.39
C LEU A 462 6.36 5.40 3.34
N GLU A 463 6.27 6.15 2.24
CA GLU A 463 5.25 7.19 2.05
C GLU A 463 3.84 6.59 1.95
N GLU A 464 3.67 5.49 1.20
CA GLU A 464 2.41 4.74 1.09
C GLU A 464 1.99 4.14 2.45
N ALA A 465 2.93 3.53 3.17
CA ALA A 465 2.69 2.97 4.50
C ALA A 465 2.32 4.05 5.53
N ASP A 466 3.01 5.20 5.52
CA ASP A 466 2.71 6.33 6.39
C ASP A 466 1.33 6.91 6.10
N GLN A 467 0.98 7.11 4.83
CA GLN A 467 -0.36 7.56 4.43
C GLN A 467 -1.45 6.58 4.88
N PHE A 468 -1.22 5.28 4.71
CA PHE A 468 -2.16 4.25 5.17
C PHE A 468 -2.35 4.31 6.69
N VAL A 469 -1.25 4.31 7.45
CA VAL A 469 -1.26 4.32 8.91
C VAL A 469 -1.89 5.60 9.45
N LEU A 470 -1.56 6.77 8.90
CA LEU A 470 -2.17 8.06 9.26
C LEU A 470 -3.67 8.06 8.99
N THR A 471 -4.09 7.57 7.82
CA THR A 471 -5.50 7.49 7.47
C THR A 471 -6.24 6.60 8.47
N LYS A 472 -5.74 5.39 8.74
CA LYS A 472 -6.41 4.45 9.64
C LYS A 472 -6.37 4.88 11.11
N LEU A 473 -5.26 5.45 11.59
CA LEU A 473 -5.19 6.05 12.93
C LEU A 473 -6.21 7.18 13.09
N PHE A 474 -6.41 8.00 12.05
CA PHE A 474 -7.42 9.06 12.06
C PHE A 474 -8.84 8.48 12.22
N TRP A 475 -9.20 7.47 11.42
CA TRP A 475 -10.52 6.81 11.48
C TRP A 475 -10.76 6.04 12.80
N LEU A 476 -9.77 5.27 13.27
CA LEU A 476 -9.84 4.56 14.55
C LEU A 476 -10.05 5.50 15.74
N ARG A 477 -9.49 6.70 15.67
CA ARG A 477 -9.60 7.71 16.72
C ARG A 477 -10.89 8.53 16.61
N ASP A 478 -11.56 8.57 15.46
CA ASP A 478 -12.88 9.20 15.26
C ASP A 478 -14.04 8.29 15.68
N GLY A 479 -13.80 6.98 15.84
CA GLY A 479 -14.76 6.04 16.43
C GLY A 479 -14.92 6.12 17.96
N GLN A 480 -14.10 6.93 18.66
CA GLN A 480 -14.25 7.16 20.10
C GLN A 480 -15.33 8.22 20.35
N THR A 481 -16.36 7.87 21.12
CA THR A 481 -17.43 8.79 21.51
C THR A 481 -16.88 10.03 22.22
N ILE A 482 -17.47 11.21 21.94
CA ILE A 482 -17.10 12.48 22.58
C ILE A 482 -17.45 12.40 24.07
N GLY A 483 -16.50 11.94 24.89
CA GLY A 483 -16.63 11.84 26.35
C GLY A 483 -16.01 13.03 27.07
N LEU A 484 -16.32 13.18 28.36
CA LEU A 484 -15.75 14.19 29.28
C LEU A 484 -14.22 14.30 29.23
N ARG A 485 -13.54 13.18 28.93
CA ARG A 485 -12.08 13.13 28.76
C ARG A 485 -11.60 13.98 27.56
N THR A 486 -12.29 13.90 26.43
CA THR A 486 -11.96 14.69 25.23
C THR A 486 -12.13 16.19 25.44
N LEU A 487 -13.15 16.60 26.22
CA LEU A 487 -13.35 17.99 26.63
C LEU A 487 -12.21 18.48 27.54
N ARG A 488 -11.83 17.68 28.54
CA ARG A 488 -10.69 18.01 29.43
C ARG A 488 -9.38 18.14 28.65
N ASP A 489 -9.12 17.21 27.73
CA ASP A 489 -7.92 17.25 26.89
C ASP A 489 -7.94 18.46 25.94
N ALA A 490 -9.10 18.86 25.42
CA ALA A 490 -9.22 20.07 24.61
C ALA A 490 -8.97 21.36 25.41
N VAL A 491 -9.44 21.44 26.67
CA VAL A 491 -9.13 22.57 27.56
C VAL A 491 -7.63 22.64 27.85
N GLY A 492 -6.99 21.50 28.09
CA GLY A 492 -5.52 21.41 28.19
C GLY A 492 -4.83 21.89 26.91
N GLY A 493 -5.37 21.48 25.75
CA GLY A 493 -4.91 21.94 24.44
C GLY A 493 -5.00 23.46 24.28
N ILE A 494 -6.11 24.09 24.69
CA ILE A 494 -6.27 25.56 24.65
C ILE A 494 -5.21 26.25 25.50
N GLN A 495 -4.98 25.77 26.72
CA GLN A 495 -3.99 26.34 27.64
C GLN A 495 -2.57 26.25 27.06
N VAL A 496 -2.17 25.10 26.55
CA VAL A 496 -0.83 24.90 25.97
C VAL A 496 -0.64 25.73 24.70
N THR A 497 -1.67 25.79 23.84
CA THR A 497 -1.62 26.60 22.62
C THR A 497 -1.54 28.09 22.97
N GLY A 498 -2.29 28.54 23.99
CA GLY A 498 -2.24 29.89 24.53
C GLY A 498 -0.86 30.25 25.09
N GLN A 499 -0.25 29.35 25.88
CA GLN A 499 1.09 29.55 26.43
C GLN A 499 2.16 29.63 25.33
N ARG A 500 2.04 28.85 24.26
CA ARG A 500 2.96 28.93 23.11
C ARG A 500 2.79 30.21 22.32
N LEU A 501 1.56 30.62 22.03
CA LEU A 501 1.30 31.92 21.39
C LEU A 501 1.83 33.07 22.24
N GLN A 502 1.67 32.98 23.57
CA GLN A 502 2.24 33.94 24.50
C GLN A 502 3.77 33.92 24.45
N ALA A 503 4.41 32.75 24.50
CA ALA A 503 5.87 32.62 24.43
C ALA A 503 6.43 33.12 23.09
N GLN A 504 5.74 32.83 21.97
CA GLN A 504 6.10 33.30 20.63
C GLN A 504 5.91 34.81 20.49
N TRP A 505 4.83 35.35 21.05
CA TRP A 505 4.63 36.80 21.13
C TRP A 505 5.74 37.46 21.95
N HIS A 506 6.10 36.89 23.10
CA HIS A 506 7.19 37.40 23.93
C HIS A 506 8.53 37.31 23.21
N SER A 507 8.83 36.22 22.49
CA SER A 507 10.08 36.08 21.75
C SER A 507 10.16 37.06 20.56
N MET A 508 9.05 37.29 19.85
CA MET A 508 8.96 38.32 18.82
C MET A 508 9.20 39.71 19.41
N VAL A 509 8.50 40.06 20.50
CA VAL A 509 8.64 41.36 21.19
C VAL A 509 10.05 41.55 21.76
N GLN A 510 10.71 40.50 22.23
CA GLN A 510 12.09 40.56 22.74
C GLN A 510 13.16 40.58 21.64
N ALA A 511 12.85 40.12 20.43
CA ALA A 511 13.74 40.24 19.27
C ALA A 511 13.73 41.65 18.65
N LEU A 512 12.61 42.37 18.78
CA LEU A 512 12.39 43.73 18.25
C LEU A 512 13.39 44.82 18.71
N PRO A 513 13.92 44.87 19.95
CA PRO A 513 14.79 45.96 20.40
C PRO A 513 16.28 45.87 20.02
N ARG A 514 16.76 44.82 19.33
CA ARG A 514 18.22 44.65 19.10
C ARG A 514 18.81 45.42 17.91
N GLN A 515 18.01 46.01 17.03
CA GLN A 515 18.49 46.91 15.96
C GLN A 515 17.54 48.11 15.78
N GLN A 516 17.93 49.27 16.33
CA GLN A 516 17.09 50.49 16.34
C GLN A 516 16.68 50.97 14.94
N SER A 517 17.51 50.74 13.90
CA SER A 517 17.20 51.13 12.51
C SER A 517 16.16 50.24 11.84
N GLU A 518 16.08 48.95 12.22
CA GLU A 518 15.09 48.02 11.68
C GLU A 518 13.75 48.13 12.42
N ALA A 519 13.77 48.46 13.71
CA ALA A 519 12.55 48.72 14.48
C ALA A 519 11.71 49.87 13.89
N ILE A 520 12.33 50.97 13.44
CA ILE A 520 11.61 52.09 12.81
C ILE A 520 10.96 51.64 11.49
N ARG A 521 11.69 50.87 10.66
CA ARG A 521 11.14 50.31 9.41
C ARG A 521 9.99 49.36 9.69
N PHE A 522 10.13 48.50 10.70
CA PHE A 522 9.09 47.59 11.15
C PHE A 522 7.83 48.34 11.57
N TRP A 523 7.94 49.33 12.47
CA TRP A 523 6.79 50.10 12.93
C TRP A 523 6.18 50.95 11.82
N ALA A 524 6.99 51.52 10.92
CA ALA A 524 6.50 52.24 9.76
C ALA A 524 5.70 51.32 8.82
N VAL A 525 6.21 50.12 8.50
CA VAL A 525 5.50 49.13 7.69
C VAL A 525 4.24 48.63 8.39
N LEU A 526 4.28 48.41 9.71
CA LEU A 526 3.11 47.99 10.49
C LEU A 526 2.02 49.06 10.49
N VAL A 527 2.38 50.33 10.72
CA VAL A 527 1.45 51.47 10.72
C VAL A 527 0.88 51.70 9.32
N VAL A 528 1.72 51.70 8.30
CA VAL A 528 1.27 51.84 6.90
C VAL A 528 0.38 50.66 6.50
N GLY A 529 0.77 49.44 6.87
CA GLY A 529 0.06 48.20 6.57
C GLY A 529 -1.30 48.13 7.26
N LEU A 530 -1.37 48.36 8.58
CA LEU A 530 -2.60 48.19 9.38
C LEU A 530 -3.53 49.41 9.37
N LEU A 531 -3.00 50.63 9.22
CA LEU A 531 -3.82 51.86 9.26
C LEU A 531 -3.91 52.51 7.87
N GLY A 532 -2.78 52.66 7.19
CA GLY A 532 -2.71 53.34 5.89
C GLY A 532 -3.47 52.61 4.79
N VAL A 533 -3.21 51.31 4.60
CA VAL A 533 -3.83 50.53 3.52
C VAL A 533 -5.36 50.36 3.72
N PRO A 534 -5.88 50.01 4.92
CA PRO A 534 -7.32 49.96 5.17
C PRO A 534 -8.02 51.31 4.94
N TRP A 535 -7.37 52.42 5.31
CA TRP A 535 -7.90 53.76 5.05
C TRP A 535 -7.98 54.06 3.55
N LEU A 536 -6.92 53.76 2.79
CA LEU A 536 -6.88 53.93 1.35
C LEU A 536 -7.94 53.04 0.65
N LEU A 537 -8.06 51.77 1.04
CA LEU A 537 -9.06 50.82 0.52
C LEU A 537 -10.49 51.24 0.85
N ARG A 538 -10.70 51.89 2.00
CA ARG A 538 -11.99 52.49 2.35
C ARG A 538 -12.32 53.67 1.44
N ARG A 539 -11.37 54.56 1.19
CA ARG A 539 -11.53 55.73 0.31
C ARG A 539 -11.75 55.34 -1.15
N LEU A 540 -10.94 54.42 -1.67
CA LEU A 540 -11.14 53.81 -3.00
C LEU A 540 -12.50 53.13 -3.10
N GLY A 541 -12.89 52.40 -2.06
CA GLY A 541 -14.20 51.75 -2.01
C GLY A 541 -15.38 52.73 -2.04
N GLN A 542 -15.25 53.93 -1.46
CA GLN A 542 -16.29 54.96 -1.55
C GLN A 542 -16.44 55.50 -2.98
N ARG A 543 -15.32 55.76 -3.68
CA ARG A 543 -15.33 56.19 -5.09
C ARG A 543 -15.91 55.11 -6.01
N TRP A 544 -15.49 53.86 -5.83
CA TRP A 544 -15.98 52.73 -6.62
C TRP A 544 -17.47 52.46 -6.39
N ARG A 545 -17.98 52.61 -5.16
CA ARG A 545 -19.42 52.53 -4.90
C ARG A 545 -20.20 53.57 -5.67
N HIS A 546 -19.67 54.79 -5.78
CA HIS A 546 -20.31 55.84 -6.55
C HIS A 546 -20.36 55.47 -8.04
N HIS A 547 -19.24 55.02 -8.62
CA HIS A 547 -19.20 54.54 -10.01
C HIS A 547 -20.12 53.35 -10.29
N ILE A 548 -20.17 52.36 -9.40
CA ILE A 548 -21.07 51.21 -9.54
C ILE A 548 -22.52 51.69 -9.45
N ALA A 549 -22.85 52.61 -8.54
CA ALA A 549 -24.19 53.17 -8.43
C ALA A 549 -24.60 53.95 -9.69
N THR A 550 -23.70 54.77 -10.25
CA THR A 550 -23.97 55.55 -11.47
C THR A 550 -24.14 54.65 -12.70
N LEU A 551 -23.33 53.60 -12.83
CA LEU A 551 -23.47 52.62 -13.91
C LEU A 551 -24.79 51.86 -13.77
N LEU A 552 -25.10 51.39 -12.57
CA LEU A 552 -26.36 50.72 -12.24
C LEU A 552 -27.59 51.62 -12.47
N THR A 553 -27.47 52.95 -12.41
CA THR A 553 -28.58 53.87 -12.75
C THR A 553 -28.65 54.18 -14.25
N ALA A 554 -27.51 54.28 -14.94
CA ALA A 554 -27.45 54.53 -16.38
C ALA A 554 -27.97 53.35 -17.21
N GLU A 555 -27.75 52.12 -16.75
CA GLU A 555 -28.16 50.87 -17.44
C GLU A 555 -29.68 50.66 -17.47
N ARG A 556 -30.47 51.39 -16.65
CA ARG A 556 -31.94 51.38 -16.77
C ARG A 556 -32.44 51.86 -18.14
N ALA A 557 -31.59 52.55 -18.91
CA ALA A 557 -31.93 53.09 -20.22
C ALA A 557 -31.55 52.17 -21.40
N GLN A 558 -30.74 51.12 -21.21
CA GLN A 558 -30.25 50.27 -22.31
C GLN A 558 -30.16 48.79 -21.92
N GLU A 559 -31.07 47.96 -22.43
CA GLU A 559 -31.18 46.52 -22.16
C GLU A 559 -30.19 45.64 -22.95
N ALA A 560 -28.90 45.99 -22.97
CA ALA A 560 -27.89 45.19 -23.69
C ALA A 560 -27.26 44.10 -22.82
N ILE A 561 -27.36 42.82 -23.22
CA ILE A 561 -26.86 41.63 -22.49
C ILE A 561 -25.37 41.73 -22.08
N GLY A 562 -24.53 42.43 -22.86
CA GLY A 562 -23.09 42.60 -22.58
C GLY A 562 -22.75 43.47 -21.36
N THR A 563 -23.72 44.20 -20.80
CA THR A 563 -23.52 45.04 -19.61
C THR A 563 -23.64 44.25 -18.29
N ARG A 564 -24.44 43.16 -18.28
CA ARG A 564 -24.66 42.30 -17.11
C ARG A 564 -23.38 41.65 -16.59
N SER A 565 -22.52 41.19 -17.50
CA SER A 565 -21.23 40.56 -17.17
C SER A 565 -20.21 41.59 -16.67
N ARG A 566 -20.21 42.80 -17.24
CA ARG A 566 -19.35 43.91 -16.80
C ARG A 566 -19.66 44.36 -15.38
N VAL A 567 -20.95 44.50 -15.03
CA VAL A 567 -21.37 44.83 -13.67
C VAL A 567 -21.04 43.71 -12.69
N ALA A 568 -21.25 42.44 -13.07
CA ALA A 568 -20.86 41.30 -12.22
C ALA A 568 -19.35 41.27 -11.95
N LEU A 569 -18.53 41.53 -12.97
CA LEU A 569 -17.07 41.60 -12.85
C LEU A 569 -16.64 42.76 -11.94
N LEU A 570 -17.25 43.94 -12.09
CA LEU A 570 -16.98 45.09 -11.22
C LEU A 570 -17.36 44.83 -9.76
N VAL A 571 -18.49 44.16 -9.52
CA VAL A 571 -18.90 43.72 -8.16
C VAL A 571 -17.91 42.71 -7.59
N GLY A 572 -17.42 41.77 -8.41
CA GLY A 572 -16.38 40.81 -8.04
C GLY A 572 -15.07 41.48 -7.65
N LEU A 573 -14.58 42.43 -8.45
CA LEU A 573 -13.38 43.22 -8.17
C LEU A 573 -13.54 44.06 -6.90
N TYR A 574 -14.69 44.70 -6.72
CA TYR A 574 -14.98 45.47 -5.52
C TYR A 574 -15.02 44.60 -4.25
N ALA A 575 -15.52 43.37 -4.35
CA ALA A 575 -15.52 42.39 -3.25
C ALA A 575 -14.10 41.90 -2.92
N ALA A 576 -13.21 41.79 -3.91
CA ALA A 576 -11.84 41.29 -3.74
C ALA A 576 -10.92 42.20 -2.92
N ARG A 577 -11.28 43.48 -2.67
CA ARG A 577 -10.40 44.47 -2.02
C ARG A 577 -9.84 44.06 -0.65
N TRP A 578 -10.68 43.47 0.21
CA TRP A 578 -10.28 43.03 1.55
C TRP A 578 -9.55 41.67 1.51
N PRO A 579 -10.03 40.67 0.76
CA PRO A 579 -9.30 39.42 0.52
C PRO A 579 -7.89 39.64 -0.02
N VAL A 580 -7.75 40.47 -1.06
CA VAL A 580 -6.44 40.77 -1.64
C VAL A 580 -5.53 41.40 -0.60
N TYR A 581 -6.04 42.31 0.22
CA TYR A 581 -5.27 42.88 1.33
C TYR A 581 -4.82 41.83 2.36
N VAL A 582 -5.72 40.94 2.79
CA VAL A 582 -5.38 39.87 3.76
C VAL A 582 -4.39 38.87 3.15
N SER A 583 -4.54 38.52 1.87
CA SER A 583 -3.59 37.64 1.16
C SER A 583 -2.22 38.30 0.96
N LEU A 584 -2.18 39.59 0.63
CA LEU A 584 -0.94 40.37 0.56
C LEU A 584 -0.27 40.47 1.92
N LEU A 585 -1.05 40.66 2.99
CA LEU A 585 -0.53 40.65 4.36
C LEU A 585 0.05 39.27 4.71
N ALA A 586 -0.65 38.18 4.39
CA ALA A 586 -0.16 36.81 4.59
C ALA A 586 1.14 36.52 3.82
N TRP A 587 1.28 37.05 2.61
CA TRP A 587 2.47 36.90 1.77
C TRP A 587 3.64 37.78 2.22
N ALA A 588 3.36 39.02 2.61
CA ALA A 588 4.38 39.98 3.04
C ALA A 588 4.89 39.67 4.45
N TRP A 589 4.05 39.10 5.33
CA TRP A 589 4.38 38.80 6.72
C TRP A 589 5.71 38.04 6.90
N PRO A 590 5.93 36.85 6.29
CA PRO A 590 7.18 36.12 6.44
C PRO A 590 8.38 36.81 5.76
N ARG A 591 8.15 37.67 4.76
CA ARG A 591 9.22 38.32 3.99
C ARG A 591 9.73 39.61 4.61
N VAL A 592 8.85 40.32 5.33
CA VAL A 592 9.16 41.65 5.86
C VAL A 592 9.45 41.61 7.37
N MET A 593 8.84 40.69 8.12
CA MET A 593 8.98 40.67 9.58
C MET A 593 10.20 39.89 10.08
N LEU A 594 10.83 39.03 9.26
CA LEU A 594 11.90 38.13 9.72
C LEU A 594 13.03 38.00 8.67
N PRO A 595 14.07 38.85 8.71
CA PRO A 595 15.24 38.72 7.86
C PRO A 595 16.19 37.56 8.27
N VAL A 596 15.79 36.68 9.21
CA VAL A 596 16.66 35.60 9.70
C VAL A 596 16.67 34.43 8.71
N GLN A 597 17.87 34.03 8.28
CA GLN A 597 18.24 33.10 7.20
C GLN A 597 17.66 31.67 7.25
N ASN A 598 16.75 31.36 8.18
CA ASN A 598 16.02 30.11 8.19
C ASN A 598 14.53 30.42 8.33
N PRO A 599 13.76 30.51 7.21
CA PRO A 599 12.31 30.47 7.27
C PRO A 599 11.93 29.09 7.77
N SER A 600 11.99 28.91 9.09
CA SER A 600 11.68 27.65 9.72
C SER A 600 10.26 27.27 9.35
N VAL A 601 10.01 25.98 9.15
CA VAL A 601 8.75 25.28 8.82
C VAL A 601 7.55 25.71 9.71
N ARG A 602 7.79 26.57 10.70
CA ARG A 602 6.88 27.03 11.75
C ARG A 602 5.87 28.09 11.32
N GLU A 603 6.07 28.80 10.21
CA GLU A 603 5.23 29.98 9.86
C GLU A 603 4.27 29.79 8.67
N LEU A 604 4.43 28.71 7.91
CA LEU A 604 3.46 28.27 6.90
C LEU A 604 2.00 28.17 7.40
N PRO A 605 1.69 27.67 8.62
CA PRO A 605 0.31 27.54 9.07
C PRO A 605 -0.42 28.88 9.15
N LEU A 606 0.22 29.92 9.70
CA LEU A 606 -0.40 31.24 9.87
C LEU A 606 -0.71 31.89 8.52
N ALA A 607 0.23 31.79 7.57
CA ALA A 607 0.02 32.27 6.21
C ALA A 607 -1.14 31.52 5.52
N ALA A 608 -1.20 30.20 5.64
CA ALA A 608 -2.29 29.39 5.08
C ALA A 608 -3.65 29.71 5.75
N GLY A 609 -3.68 29.91 7.07
CA GLY A 609 -4.87 30.32 7.80
C GLY A 609 -5.39 31.70 7.38
N LEU A 610 -4.50 32.67 7.17
CA LEU A 610 -4.84 33.99 6.66
C LEU A 610 -5.33 33.94 5.20
N GLN A 611 -4.72 33.12 4.34
CA GLN A 611 -5.19 32.91 2.97
C GLN A 611 -6.59 32.29 2.94
N PHE A 612 -6.85 31.31 3.81
CA PHE A 612 -8.18 30.72 3.95
C PHE A 612 -9.21 31.75 4.46
N ALA A 613 -8.83 32.57 5.45
CA ALA A 613 -9.66 33.67 5.93
C ALA A 613 -9.96 34.71 4.82
N ALA A 614 -8.98 35.00 3.95
CA ALA A 614 -9.15 35.89 2.81
C ALA A 614 -10.22 35.37 1.84
N LEU A 615 -10.21 34.07 1.53
CA LEU A 615 -11.20 33.43 0.68
C LEU A 615 -12.61 33.52 1.30
N VAL A 616 -12.73 33.25 2.60
CA VAL A 616 -14.02 33.33 3.31
C VAL A 616 -14.55 34.77 3.33
N LEU A 617 -13.69 35.76 3.56
CA LEU A 617 -14.04 37.19 3.48
C LEU A 617 -14.45 37.60 2.06
N TRP A 618 -13.88 36.97 1.03
CA TRP A 618 -14.29 37.21 -0.36
C TRP A 618 -15.71 36.73 -0.60
N CYS A 619 -16.02 35.48 -0.22
CA CYS A 619 -17.37 34.93 -0.32
C CYS A 619 -18.39 35.81 0.42
N TRP A 620 -18.06 36.25 1.63
CA TRP A 620 -18.93 37.14 2.41
C TRP A 620 -19.15 38.51 1.74
N SER A 621 -18.07 39.16 1.30
CA SER A 621 -18.14 40.48 0.68
C SER A 621 -18.83 40.46 -0.68
N PHE A 622 -18.59 39.42 -1.48
CA PHE A 622 -19.25 39.18 -2.75
C PHE A 622 -20.75 38.92 -2.53
N GLY A 623 -21.11 37.99 -1.66
CA GLY A 623 -22.51 37.70 -1.38
C GLY A 623 -23.25 38.91 -0.80
N ARG A 624 -22.60 39.70 0.08
CA ARG A 624 -23.16 40.96 0.58
C ARG A 624 -23.37 42.00 -0.53
N ALA A 625 -22.46 42.11 -1.49
CA ALA A 625 -22.61 43.06 -2.59
C ALA A 625 -23.70 42.60 -3.58
N SER A 626 -23.78 41.29 -3.84
CA SER A 626 -24.73 40.69 -4.78
C SER A 626 -26.16 40.62 -4.24
N LEU A 627 -26.35 40.34 -2.94
CA LEU A 627 -27.66 40.11 -2.30
C LEU A 627 -28.28 41.34 -1.63
N ARG A 628 -27.58 42.49 -1.58
CA ARG A 628 -28.13 43.73 -1.02
C ARG A 628 -29.39 44.16 -1.78
N SER A 629 -30.29 44.90 -1.11
CA SER A 629 -31.41 45.56 -1.78
C SER A 629 -30.92 46.45 -2.93
N GLY A 630 -31.34 46.14 -4.16
CA GLY A 630 -30.85 46.80 -5.37
C GLY A 630 -29.47 46.35 -5.84
N GLY A 631 -28.92 45.27 -5.29
CA GLY A 631 -27.69 44.61 -5.76
C GLY A 631 -27.94 43.74 -7.00
N TRP A 632 -26.86 43.20 -7.56
CA TRP A 632 -26.86 42.47 -8.84
C TRP A 632 -27.92 41.36 -8.89
N MET A 633 -28.01 40.49 -7.86
CA MET A 633 -29.00 39.40 -7.87
C MET A 633 -30.45 39.89 -7.75
N SER A 634 -30.71 40.93 -6.96
CA SER A 634 -32.07 41.47 -6.87
C SER A 634 -32.55 42.07 -8.18
N ARG A 635 -31.63 42.65 -8.97
CA ARG A 635 -31.94 43.35 -10.23
C ARG A 635 -32.05 42.41 -11.42
N TYR A 636 -31.10 41.49 -11.59
CA TYR A 636 -31.06 40.65 -12.78
C TYR A 636 -31.74 39.29 -12.58
N TRP A 637 -31.82 38.79 -11.33
CA TRP A 637 -32.43 37.50 -11.02
C TRP A 637 -33.78 37.63 -10.30
N GLY A 638 -34.26 38.87 -10.09
CA GLY A 638 -35.57 39.13 -9.47
C GLY A 638 -35.68 38.66 -8.02
N ILE A 639 -34.56 38.51 -7.30
CA ILE A 639 -34.60 38.07 -5.89
C ILE A 639 -35.27 39.16 -5.05
N ARG A 640 -36.40 38.80 -4.41
CA ARG A 640 -37.12 39.69 -3.50
C ARG A 640 -36.19 40.17 -2.37
N PRO A 641 -36.27 41.44 -1.94
CA PRO A 641 -35.37 42.00 -0.94
C PRO A 641 -35.42 41.27 0.40
N ALA A 642 -36.59 40.74 0.79
CA ALA A 642 -36.73 39.91 1.99
C ALA A 642 -35.86 38.63 1.92
N VAL A 643 -35.88 37.92 0.78
CA VAL A 643 -35.07 36.72 0.55
C VAL A 643 -33.59 37.05 0.48
N GLY A 644 -33.22 38.14 -0.20
CA GLY A 644 -31.84 38.63 -0.25
C GLY A 644 -31.29 38.92 1.14
N SER A 645 -32.07 39.58 2.01
CA SER A 645 -31.68 39.86 3.39
C SER A 645 -31.50 38.59 4.24
N ALA A 646 -32.36 37.58 4.05
CA ALA A 646 -32.26 36.30 4.76
C ALA A 646 -31.02 35.52 4.31
N LEU A 647 -30.78 35.42 3.00
CA LEU A 647 -29.58 34.81 2.42
C LEU A 647 -28.30 35.52 2.85
N GLN A 648 -28.33 36.85 2.95
CA GLN A 648 -27.17 37.60 3.42
C GLN A 648 -26.84 37.29 4.88
N ARG A 649 -27.85 37.15 5.76
CA ARG A 649 -27.66 36.78 7.17
C ARG A 649 -27.13 35.36 7.31
N THR A 650 -27.65 34.42 6.52
CA THR A 650 -27.21 33.01 6.58
C THR A 650 -25.80 32.84 6.04
N LEU A 651 -25.47 33.52 4.94
CA LEU A 651 -24.10 33.58 4.42
C LEU A 651 -23.15 34.22 5.43
N ALA A 652 -23.56 35.31 6.10
CA ALA A 652 -22.73 35.94 7.13
C ALA A 652 -22.48 34.99 8.31
N ALA A 653 -23.51 34.27 8.77
CA ALA A 653 -23.37 33.29 9.84
C ALA A 653 -22.51 32.08 9.42
N ALA A 654 -22.66 31.60 8.19
CA ALA A 654 -21.83 30.52 7.64
C ALA A 654 -20.36 30.94 7.54
N CYS A 655 -20.07 32.11 6.96
CA CYS A 655 -18.71 32.65 6.88
C CYS A 655 -18.11 32.89 8.26
N LEU A 656 -18.89 33.37 9.23
CA LEU A 656 -18.45 33.55 10.62
C LEU A 656 -18.14 32.20 11.27
N ALA A 657 -18.98 31.18 11.09
CA ALA A 657 -18.70 29.83 11.57
C ALA A 657 -17.42 29.26 10.93
N THR A 658 -17.20 29.47 9.63
CA THR A 658 -15.97 29.04 8.95
C THR A 658 -14.74 29.77 9.51
N LEU A 659 -14.82 31.07 9.77
CA LEU A 659 -13.72 31.85 10.36
C LEU A 659 -13.44 31.44 11.82
N VAL A 660 -14.46 31.23 12.63
CA VAL A 660 -14.32 30.94 14.07
C VAL A 660 -13.88 29.50 14.31
N PHE A 661 -14.28 28.55 13.47
CA PHE A 661 -14.04 27.14 13.73
C PHE A 661 -13.07 26.50 12.74
N LEU A 662 -13.16 26.81 11.45
CA LEU A 662 -12.40 26.11 10.41
C LEU A 662 -10.99 26.70 10.25
N VAL A 663 -10.83 28.03 10.40
CA VAL A 663 -9.50 28.67 10.40
C VAL A 663 -8.65 28.19 11.58
N PRO A 664 -9.12 28.21 12.85
CA PRO A 664 -8.35 27.66 13.96
C PRO A 664 -8.02 26.18 13.78
N ARG A 665 -8.95 25.38 13.25
CA ARG A 665 -8.67 23.98 12.91
C ARG A 665 -7.52 23.85 11.91
N ALA A 666 -7.54 24.63 10.82
CA ALA A 666 -6.49 24.60 9.82
C ALA A 666 -5.13 25.00 10.42
N LEU A 667 -5.12 26.02 11.28
CA LEU A 667 -3.93 26.46 12.03
C LEU A 667 -3.39 25.36 12.94
N LEU A 668 -4.25 24.68 13.69
CA LEU A 668 -3.87 23.61 14.62
C LEU A 668 -3.30 22.38 13.91
N LEU A 669 -3.82 22.03 12.72
CA LEU A 669 -3.35 20.87 11.94
C LEU A 669 -1.98 21.10 11.28
N HIS A 670 -1.70 22.34 10.89
CA HIS A 670 -0.45 22.71 10.20
C HIS A 670 0.61 23.30 11.15
N ALA A 671 0.34 23.30 12.46
CA ALA A 671 1.28 23.80 13.46
C ALA A 671 2.57 22.95 13.48
N PRO A 672 3.75 23.58 13.61
CA PRO A 672 5.02 22.86 13.66
C PRO A 672 5.10 21.91 14.86
N GLY A 673 5.50 20.66 14.60
CA GLY A 673 5.46 19.55 15.55
C GLY A 673 4.27 18.61 15.34
N GLY A 674 3.33 18.96 14.45
CA GLY A 674 2.14 18.15 14.17
C GLY A 674 1.17 18.11 15.36
N PRO A 675 0.01 17.46 15.19
CA PRO A 675 -1.04 17.44 16.21
C PRO A 675 -0.70 16.53 17.41
N GLU A 676 0.49 15.92 17.42
CA GLU A 676 1.00 15.05 18.49
C GLU A 676 2.04 15.73 19.40
N ALA A 677 2.71 16.80 18.95
CA ALA A 677 3.65 17.56 19.79
C ALA A 677 2.97 18.36 20.91
N VAL A 678 1.63 18.33 20.97
CA VAL A 678 0.82 18.94 22.03
C VAL A 678 -0.31 17.98 22.39
N ALA A 679 -0.23 17.39 23.58
CA ALA A 679 -1.37 16.72 24.17
C ALA A 679 -2.57 17.68 24.20
N GLY A 680 -3.64 17.36 23.47
CA GLY A 680 -4.89 18.13 23.45
C GLY A 680 -5.16 19.02 22.23
N SER A 681 -4.17 19.34 21.39
CA SER A 681 -4.39 20.19 20.20
C SER A 681 -5.30 19.52 19.16
N LEU A 682 -5.18 18.20 19.01
CA LEU A 682 -6.03 17.40 18.13
C LEU A 682 -7.48 17.34 18.65
N ALA A 683 -7.67 17.29 19.97
CA ALA A 683 -9.00 17.35 20.59
C ALA A 683 -9.67 18.71 20.35
N LEU A 684 -8.90 19.80 20.45
CA LEU A 684 -9.38 21.14 20.12
C LEU A 684 -9.76 21.27 18.64
N ALA A 685 -8.95 20.74 17.72
CA ALA A 685 -9.25 20.74 16.29
C ALA A 685 -10.54 19.97 15.97
N ARG A 686 -10.79 18.86 16.69
CA ARG A 686 -12.04 18.10 16.61
C ARG A 686 -13.24 18.90 17.11
N LEU A 687 -13.14 19.51 18.28
CA LEU A 687 -14.22 20.36 18.81
C LEU A 687 -14.56 21.53 17.88
N CYS A 688 -13.54 22.14 17.26
CA CYS A 688 -13.76 23.16 16.26
C CYS A 688 -14.56 22.61 15.07
N PHE A 689 -14.19 21.42 14.56
CA PHE A 689 -14.91 20.83 13.43
C PHE A 689 -16.35 20.43 13.77
N THR A 690 -16.57 19.82 14.94
CA THR A 690 -17.92 19.43 15.36
C THR A 690 -18.79 20.65 15.62
N ALA A 691 -18.25 21.72 16.23
CA ALA A 691 -18.95 22.99 16.39
C ALA A 691 -19.30 23.64 15.03
N TYR A 692 -18.40 23.55 14.04
CA TYR A 692 -18.69 24.00 12.68
C TYR A 692 -19.83 23.20 12.03
N GLN A 693 -19.81 21.87 12.13
CA GLN A 693 -20.88 21.02 11.61
C GLN A 693 -22.22 21.32 12.29
N ALA A 694 -22.23 21.46 13.62
CA ALA A 694 -23.43 21.83 14.37
C ALA A 694 -23.98 23.20 13.94
N ALA A 695 -23.11 24.19 13.75
CA ALA A 695 -23.49 25.51 13.25
C ALA A 695 -24.07 25.44 11.82
N LEU A 696 -23.49 24.63 10.94
CA LEU A 696 -23.98 24.44 9.58
C LEU A 696 -25.34 23.73 9.54
N ILE A 697 -25.52 22.68 10.34
CA ILE A 697 -26.80 21.97 10.49
C ILE A 697 -27.86 22.94 11.04
N GLY A 698 -27.51 23.73 12.06
CA GLY A 698 -28.40 24.76 12.61
C GLY A 698 -28.79 25.80 11.56
N LEU A 699 -27.85 26.26 10.73
CA LEU A 699 -28.13 27.18 9.63
C LEU A 699 -29.07 26.56 8.58
N VAL A 700 -28.82 25.31 8.18
CA VAL A 700 -29.67 24.59 7.24
C VAL A 700 -31.08 24.43 7.82
N ALA A 701 -31.22 24.06 9.09
CA ALA A 701 -32.50 23.94 9.78
C ALA A 701 -33.27 25.27 9.86
N VAL A 702 -32.57 26.38 10.13
CA VAL A 702 -33.18 27.73 10.14
C VAL A 702 -33.62 28.13 8.73
N MET A 703 -32.83 27.80 7.70
CA MET A 703 -33.18 28.07 6.30
C MET A 703 -34.35 27.20 5.82
N SER A 704 -34.43 25.94 6.25
CA SER A 704 -35.44 24.98 5.83
C SER A 704 -36.77 25.12 6.57
N ARG A 705 -36.81 25.85 7.69
CA ARG A 705 -38.05 26.11 8.44
C ARG A 705 -39.11 26.74 7.53
N ARG A 706 -40.33 26.19 7.56
CA ARG A 706 -41.47 26.57 6.71
C ARG A 706 -41.81 28.07 6.69
N GLY A 707 -41.53 28.80 7.77
CA GLY A 707 -41.71 30.25 7.88
C GLY A 707 -40.54 31.11 7.38
N SER A 708 -39.47 30.53 6.86
CA SER A 708 -38.32 31.28 6.36
C SER A 708 -38.66 31.99 5.06
N ALA A 709 -38.14 33.21 4.85
CA ALA A 709 -38.38 33.97 3.62
C ALA A 709 -37.95 33.19 2.36
N LEU A 710 -36.92 32.35 2.48
CA LEU A 710 -36.43 31.52 1.37
C LEU A 710 -37.42 30.39 1.06
N MET A 711 -37.87 29.65 2.07
CA MET A 711 -38.85 28.59 1.84
C MET A 711 -40.19 29.14 1.40
N THR A 712 -40.65 30.29 1.89
CA THR A 712 -41.90 30.88 1.39
C THR A 712 -41.86 31.18 -0.11
N VAL A 713 -40.71 31.53 -0.70
CA VAL A 713 -40.59 31.77 -2.15
C VAL A 713 -40.46 30.48 -2.94
N ILE A 714 -39.68 29.50 -2.45
CA ILE A 714 -39.54 28.18 -3.09
C ILE A 714 -40.89 27.44 -3.05
N LEU A 715 -41.56 27.48 -1.91
CA LEU A 715 -42.85 26.86 -1.66
C LEU A 715 -44.00 27.61 -2.34
N ALA A 716 -43.94 28.94 -2.52
CA ALA A 716 -44.93 29.66 -3.31
C ALA A 716 -44.92 29.21 -4.78
N ARG A 717 -43.73 29.02 -5.37
CA ARG A 717 -43.59 28.44 -6.71
C ARG A 717 -44.08 26.98 -6.79
N SER A 718 -43.88 26.17 -5.75
CA SER A 718 -44.39 24.79 -5.74
C SER A 718 -45.89 24.69 -5.48
N ARG A 719 -46.47 25.69 -4.81
CA ARG A 719 -47.92 25.81 -4.60
C ARG A 719 -48.68 26.04 -5.91
N GLU A 720 -48.04 26.69 -6.89
CA GLU A 720 -48.56 26.90 -8.25
C GLU A 720 -48.36 25.67 -9.17
N ALA A 721 -47.48 24.74 -8.83
CA ALA A 721 -47.07 23.60 -9.66
C ALA A 721 -47.38 22.22 -9.03
N ASP A 722 -48.59 22.04 -8.49
CA ASP A 722 -49.07 20.78 -7.86
C ASP A 722 -48.31 20.34 -6.58
N GLY A 723 -48.18 21.25 -5.61
CA GLY A 723 -48.53 21.09 -4.19
C GLY A 723 -48.05 19.91 -3.32
N ARG A 724 -47.32 18.91 -3.83
CA ARG A 724 -46.88 17.74 -3.04
C ARG A 724 -45.74 18.08 -2.11
N THR A 725 -44.73 18.79 -2.60
CA THR A 725 -43.61 19.26 -1.77
C THR A 725 -44.06 20.21 -0.67
N TRP A 726 -45.12 20.99 -0.88
CA TRP A 726 -45.69 21.89 0.13
C TRP A 726 -46.40 21.16 1.28
N ARG A 727 -47.06 20.04 0.99
CA ARG A 727 -47.84 19.26 1.97
C ARG A 727 -46.95 18.41 2.89
N PHE A 728 -45.80 17.94 2.39
CA PHE A 728 -44.92 17.03 3.12
C PHE A 728 -43.63 17.69 3.65
N TRP A 729 -43.46 19.01 3.49
CA TRP A 729 -42.29 19.71 4.05
C TRP A 729 -42.48 19.99 5.55
N PRO A 730 -41.56 19.51 6.41
CA PRO A 730 -41.66 19.64 7.86
C PRO A 730 -41.59 21.09 8.36
#